data_AF-A0A2E8H3I3-F1
#
_entry.id   AF-A0A2E8H3I3-F1
#
_cell.length_a   1.000
_cell.length_b   1.000
_cell.length_c   1.000
_cell.angle_alpha   90.00
_cell.angle_beta   90.00
_cell.angle_gamma   90.00
#
_symmetry.space_group_name_H-M   'P 1'
#
loop_
_entity.id
_entity.type
_entity.pdbx_description
1 polymer ?
#
loop_
_entity_poly.entity_id
_entity_poly.type
_entity_poly.pdbx_seq_one_letter_code
_entity_poly.pdbx_strand_id
1 'polypeptide(L)'
;MNYDPVTSGLARVQSESHIPASTWRQWCDRLDIDPALAVELWDDVCHPMMLASGKAPDLALILQLRAARPEIYIDDFRDELPAVLLSTTLCDGLHEEGRGVVRGALLRLYRFLGVKTGEPVGQSFCVHAGNLALLEGVLPDDLTLPKLVKVLCAEKGSLEDLCRLGRRGLGEDDRGIAVAAALDAGLELLHPQPPPPPSETDADEVDDEDEVDDDEVEDDEVDDDEVDDDEAEDDEDEDDDDGDTPQAAEPGPQELYIRTLRDALTIVYADESIADPKERDARMQTIEGFNPLGSRIPTMEEAKRMSERVVIGGEGRQRALQGRGGGGGAPRATSAGGGRASVRPPSASGGGSTASVIRPTSASAKASPAGGAKPASDAAAESEAPSSDEPAPPAPDADGKLPVPMISRNELDEAVDKVATGINKVRELDERLYLLFCEPEHDLDSPQTLAEDLVTADSSAEQAGVALRLAAQQQRVRSILDLPPDRRLKDRRFDLEAEAWLNTIANYRRSFDTDSRQLISLPRVLDFAAGALVRIEALRAAVEIVRDAESAEEATVVAVSQCYETLLSDVTFLADSEVIAAARQRADTDAETVLAAVAADAWIDKVRAAAFDWVDTVTESGAIESLDALTAFLDETPLALDSPGEGEFPGAFPDELAADTALGEIVDATRTHVVRAAWKALLVEHHPRKTVDKLDSDLRRRLRGHARITPRRERHQRNPRVALPVASLERLSGNPELSHYFVRLSTDGKLLFLEDYEDGSYIDLYELQESTKRQMHARARERARDGATGELQTGSSYLLTVGRTKNPFASSEQDVLAACVVDDEGERVTFDPS
;
A
#
# COMPACT_ATOMS: atom_id res chain seq x y z
N MET A 1 5.28 23.94 -12.17
CA MET A 1 4.12 23.20 -12.76
C MET A 1 2.97 23.30 -11.78
N ASN A 2 1.72 23.30 -12.22
CA ASN A 2 0.60 23.20 -11.28
C ASN A 2 0.59 21.76 -10.73
N TYR A 3 0.84 21.60 -9.43
CA TYR A 3 0.55 20.35 -8.75
C TYR A 3 -0.97 20.24 -8.64
N ASP A 4 -1.53 19.21 -9.28
CA ASP A 4 -2.94 18.86 -9.14
C ASP A 4 -3.05 17.85 -7.99
N PRO A 5 -3.63 18.21 -6.82
CA PRO A 5 -3.63 17.36 -5.63
C PRO A 5 -4.29 16.00 -5.88
N VAL A 6 -5.27 15.95 -6.79
CA VAL A 6 -5.89 14.73 -7.33
C VAL A 6 -4.85 13.73 -7.88
N THR A 7 -3.80 14.23 -8.54
CA THR A 7 -2.75 13.37 -9.11
C THR A 7 -1.78 12.84 -8.06
N SER A 8 -1.62 13.54 -6.92
CA SER A 8 -0.82 13.08 -5.77
C SER A 8 -1.57 12.04 -4.95
N GLY A 9 -2.85 12.31 -4.61
CA GLY A 9 -3.68 11.38 -3.83
C GLY A 9 -3.79 9.99 -4.48
N LEU A 10 -4.09 9.94 -5.78
CA LEU A 10 -4.13 8.65 -6.52
C LEU A 10 -2.77 7.97 -6.67
N ALA A 11 -1.64 8.68 -6.52
CA ALA A 11 -0.32 8.06 -6.49
C ALA A 11 -0.04 7.36 -5.15
N ARG A 12 -0.43 7.96 -4.02
CA ARG A 12 -0.41 7.28 -2.70
C ARG A 12 -1.33 6.06 -2.70
N VAL A 13 -2.56 6.21 -3.18
CA VAL A 13 -3.50 5.07 -3.28
C VAL A 13 -2.96 3.97 -4.20
N GLN A 14 -2.18 4.29 -5.25
CA GLN A 14 -1.48 3.25 -6.04
C GLN A 14 -0.49 2.44 -5.19
N SER A 15 0.34 3.09 -4.36
CA SER A 15 1.29 2.37 -3.50
C SER A 15 0.62 1.50 -2.44
N GLU A 16 -0.50 1.95 -1.85
CA GLU A 16 -1.23 1.21 -0.81
C GLU A 16 -2.13 0.10 -1.37
N SER A 17 -2.76 0.31 -2.53
CA SER A 17 -3.68 -0.67 -3.14
C SER A 17 -3.02 -1.64 -4.12
N HIS A 18 -1.76 -1.39 -4.50
CA HIS A 18 -1.04 -2.03 -5.60
C HIS A 18 -1.76 -1.95 -6.98
N ILE A 19 -2.75 -1.07 -7.12
CA ILE A 19 -3.49 -0.85 -8.37
C ILE A 19 -2.95 0.42 -9.04
N PRO A 20 -2.52 0.39 -10.32
CA PRO A 20 -1.99 1.56 -11.00
C PRO A 20 -2.92 2.78 -10.96
N ALA A 21 -2.38 3.98 -10.77
CA ALA A 21 -3.13 5.24 -10.74
C ALA A 21 -3.86 5.52 -12.07
N SER A 22 -3.40 4.93 -13.19
CA SER A 22 -4.11 4.91 -14.48
C SER A 22 -5.41 4.10 -14.43
N THR A 23 -5.44 2.99 -13.71
CA THR A 23 -6.64 2.17 -13.46
C THR A 23 -7.61 2.91 -12.54
N TRP A 24 -7.10 3.53 -11.46
CA TRP A 24 -7.91 4.37 -10.57
C TRP A 24 -8.56 5.55 -11.31
N ARG A 25 -7.80 6.28 -12.14
CA ARG A 25 -8.36 7.34 -13.02
C ARG A 25 -9.41 6.76 -13.98
N GLN A 26 -9.14 5.63 -14.64
CA GLN A 26 -10.13 4.98 -15.51
C GLN A 26 -11.41 4.56 -14.76
N TRP A 27 -11.34 4.23 -13.47
CA TRP A 27 -12.53 3.95 -12.66
C TRP A 27 -13.29 5.23 -12.31
N CYS A 28 -12.60 6.30 -11.91
CA CYS A 28 -13.20 7.62 -11.69
C CYS A 28 -13.91 8.13 -12.96
N ASP A 29 -13.21 8.16 -14.09
CA ASP A 29 -13.70 8.57 -15.42
C ASP A 29 -14.93 7.76 -15.89
N ARG A 30 -15.02 6.47 -15.51
CA ARG A 30 -16.12 5.57 -15.91
C ARG A 30 -17.33 5.65 -15.00
N LEU A 31 -17.15 6.11 -13.76
CA LEU A 31 -18.18 6.10 -12.72
C LEU A 31 -18.65 7.52 -12.37
N ASP A 32 -18.05 8.55 -12.95
CA ASP A 32 -18.33 9.98 -12.70
C ASP A 32 -18.09 10.35 -11.22
N ILE A 33 -17.02 9.77 -10.64
CA ILE A 33 -16.57 10.02 -9.25
C ILE A 33 -15.41 11.01 -9.31
N ASP A 34 -15.45 12.04 -8.45
CA ASP A 34 -14.28 12.89 -8.20
C ASP A 34 -13.13 12.04 -7.58
N PRO A 35 -11.91 12.04 -8.16
CA PRO A 35 -10.77 11.36 -7.57
C PRO A 35 -10.51 11.64 -6.08
N ALA A 36 -10.89 12.81 -5.55
CA ALA A 36 -10.81 13.09 -4.11
C ALA A 36 -11.74 12.17 -3.29
N LEU A 37 -12.97 11.94 -3.76
CA LEU A 37 -13.92 10.98 -3.16
C LEU A 37 -13.44 9.53 -3.31
N ALA A 38 -12.64 9.23 -4.33
CA ALA A 38 -12.01 7.92 -4.49
C ALA A 38 -10.84 7.69 -3.53
N VAL A 39 -10.17 8.76 -3.06
CA VAL A 39 -9.15 8.73 -2.00
C VAL A 39 -9.81 8.63 -0.62
N GLU A 40 -10.84 9.45 -0.33
CA GLU A 40 -11.70 9.34 0.87
C GLU A 40 -12.20 7.89 1.06
N LEU A 41 -12.79 7.32 0.01
CA LEU A 41 -13.26 5.93 -0.01
C LEU A 41 -12.14 4.89 0.15
N TRP A 42 -10.90 5.21 -0.23
CA TRP A 42 -9.77 4.32 0.03
C TRP A 42 -9.41 4.35 1.51
N ASP A 43 -9.23 5.54 2.10
CA ASP A 43 -8.72 5.73 3.45
C ASP A 43 -9.71 5.30 4.55
N ASP A 44 -10.98 5.68 4.44
CA ASP A 44 -11.97 5.43 5.50
C ASP A 44 -12.65 4.06 5.42
N VAL A 45 -12.61 3.43 4.24
CA VAL A 45 -13.38 2.21 3.95
C VAL A 45 -12.47 1.07 3.47
N CYS A 46 -11.77 1.23 2.35
CA CYS A 46 -11.09 0.10 1.71
C CYS A 46 -9.81 -0.34 2.43
N HIS A 47 -8.99 0.60 2.91
CA HIS A 47 -7.74 0.31 3.61
C HIS A 47 -8.00 -0.33 5.00
N PRO A 48 -8.94 0.15 5.84
CA PRO A 48 -9.32 -0.54 7.08
C PRO A 48 -9.86 -1.96 6.84
N MET A 49 -10.70 -2.16 5.81
CA MET A 49 -11.15 -3.51 5.40
C MET A 49 -9.98 -4.41 5.00
N MET A 50 -9.00 -3.88 4.27
CA MET A 50 -7.83 -4.63 3.80
C MET A 50 -6.93 -5.06 4.97
N LEU A 51 -6.61 -4.15 5.89
CA LEU A 51 -5.79 -4.43 7.07
C LEU A 51 -6.46 -5.44 8.01
N ALA A 52 -7.75 -5.27 8.29
CA ALA A 52 -8.47 -6.15 9.22
C ALA A 52 -8.71 -7.57 8.66
N SER A 53 -8.76 -7.75 7.33
CA SER A 53 -9.05 -9.04 6.69
C SER A 53 -7.82 -9.73 6.05
N GLY A 54 -6.72 -9.01 5.86
CA GLY A 54 -5.54 -9.48 5.12
C GLY A 54 -5.81 -9.73 3.63
N LYS A 55 -6.86 -9.11 3.05
CA LYS A 55 -7.29 -9.33 1.67
C LYS A 55 -7.76 -8.02 1.03
N ALA A 56 -7.41 -7.80 -0.23
CA ALA A 56 -7.95 -6.68 -0.99
C ALA A 56 -9.49 -6.79 -1.13
N PRO A 57 -10.26 -5.74 -0.80
CA PRO A 57 -11.71 -5.74 -0.96
C PRO A 57 -12.11 -5.61 -2.45
N ASP A 58 -13.39 -5.85 -2.76
CA ASP A 58 -13.94 -5.70 -4.12
C ASP A 58 -14.14 -4.21 -4.47
N LEU A 59 -13.02 -3.53 -4.70
CA LEU A 59 -12.92 -2.10 -4.98
C LEU A 59 -13.80 -1.67 -6.16
N ALA A 60 -13.91 -2.51 -7.19
CA ALA A 60 -14.75 -2.24 -8.36
C ALA A 60 -16.25 -2.24 -8.00
N LEU A 61 -16.69 -3.08 -7.06
CA LEU A 61 -18.04 -3.05 -6.52
C LEU A 61 -18.26 -1.88 -5.56
N ILE A 62 -17.30 -1.62 -4.64
CA ILE A 62 -17.40 -0.55 -3.64
C ILE A 62 -17.44 0.83 -4.32
N LEU A 63 -16.61 1.08 -5.34
CA LEU A 63 -16.67 2.29 -6.18
C LEU A 63 -18.00 2.40 -6.94
N GLN A 64 -18.56 1.29 -7.44
CA GLN A 64 -19.88 1.29 -8.10
C GLN A 64 -21.03 1.62 -7.13
N LEU A 65 -20.89 1.27 -5.85
CA LEU A 65 -21.81 1.64 -4.78
C LEU A 65 -21.63 3.12 -4.38
N ARG A 66 -20.39 3.63 -4.22
CA ARG A 66 -20.17 5.05 -3.96
C ARG A 66 -20.68 5.94 -5.11
N ALA A 67 -20.45 5.55 -6.37
CA ALA A 67 -21.03 6.21 -7.55
C ALA A 67 -22.55 6.01 -7.71
N ALA A 68 -23.14 5.05 -7.01
CA ALA A 68 -24.59 4.87 -6.96
C ALA A 68 -25.26 5.83 -5.97
N ARG A 69 -24.50 6.34 -4.99
CA ARG A 69 -24.91 7.31 -3.97
C ARG A 69 -23.77 8.29 -3.63
N PRO A 70 -23.50 9.30 -4.47
CA PRO A 70 -22.54 10.36 -4.13
C PRO A 70 -23.07 11.33 -3.04
N GLU A 71 -24.38 11.30 -2.73
CA GLU A 71 -25.03 12.24 -1.82
C GLU A 71 -24.93 11.91 -0.33
N ILE A 72 -24.58 10.66 0.02
CA ILE A 72 -24.46 10.19 1.41
C ILE A 72 -23.07 10.54 1.98
N TYR A 73 -22.96 10.78 3.28
CA TYR A 73 -21.66 11.00 3.94
C TYR A 73 -20.83 9.71 3.98
N ILE A 74 -19.51 9.82 4.15
CA ILE A 74 -18.62 8.66 4.14
C ILE A 74 -18.88 7.71 5.32
N ASP A 75 -19.19 8.23 6.51
CA ASP A 75 -19.55 7.43 7.69
C ASP A 75 -20.89 6.69 7.50
N ASP A 76 -21.94 7.40 7.07
CA ASP A 76 -23.24 6.82 6.73
C ASP A 76 -23.11 5.70 5.66
N PHE A 77 -22.23 5.91 4.66
CA PHE A 77 -21.92 4.90 3.64
C PHE A 77 -21.16 3.70 4.22
N ARG A 78 -20.17 3.96 5.08
CA ARG A 78 -19.33 2.96 5.74
C ARG A 78 -20.14 2.05 6.69
N ASP A 79 -21.19 2.57 7.32
CA ASP A 79 -22.09 1.78 8.16
C ASP A 79 -23.11 0.97 7.36
N GLU A 80 -23.61 1.45 6.21
CA GLU A 80 -24.50 0.62 5.36
C GLU A 80 -23.75 -0.44 4.54
N LEU A 81 -22.49 -0.19 4.18
CA LEU A 81 -21.74 -1.01 3.23
C LEU A 81 -21.57 -2.49 3.63
N PRO A 82 -21.31 -2.89 4.89
CA PRO A 82 -21.25 -4.29 5.30
C PRO A 82 -22.54 -5.06 4.96
N ALA A 83 -23.70 -4.46 5.26
CA ALA A 83 -24.99 -5.08 4.98
C ALA A 83 -25.22 -5.24 3.46
N VAL A 84 -24.79 -4.26 2.65
CA VAL A 84 -24.88 -4.32 1.19
C VAL A 84 -23.91 -5.35 0.59
N LEU A 85 -22.65 -5.38 1.02
CA LEU A 85 -21.63 -6.30 0.51
C LEU A 85 -21.93 -7.75 0.90
N LEU A 86 -22.31 -8.00 2.16
CA LEU A 86 -22.64 -9.36 2.61
C LEU A 86 -23.92 -9.87 1.95
N SER A 87 -24.95 -9.03 1.78
CA SER A 87 -26.17 -9.41 1.04
C SER A 87 -25.90 -9.67 -0.43
N THR A 88 -24.98 -8.93 -1.05
CA THR A 88 -24.54 -9.17 -2.44
C THR A 88 -23.74 -10.47 -2.53
N THR A 89 -22.85 -10.75 -1.58
CA THR A 89 -22.04 -11.98 -1.50
C THR A 89 -22.93 -13.22 -1.32
N LEU A 90 -23.97 -13.13 -0.47
CA LEU A 90 -24.97 -14.18 -0.31
C LEU A 90 -25.68 -14.46 -1.65
N CYS A 91 -26.22 -13.43 -2.30
CA CYS A 91 -26.93 -13.59 -3.57
C CYS A 91 -26.02 -14.15 -4.68
N ASP A 92 -24.75 -13.74 -4.75
CA ASP A 92 -23.74 -14.31 -5.65
C ASP A 92 -23.44 -15.79 -5.34
N GLY A 93 -23.39 -16.20 -4.07
CA GLY A 93 -23.17 -17.59 -3.65
C GLY A 93 -24.37 -18.51 -3.92
N LEU A 94 -25.59 -17.95 -3.90
CA LEU A 94 -26.80 -18.65 -4.31
C LEU A 94 -26.87 -18.90 -5.83
N HIS A 95 -26.04 -18.22 -6.65
CA HIS A 95 -26.05 -18.31 -8.11
C HIS A 95 -24.75 -18.89 -8.68
N GLU A 96 -24.84 -19.86 -9.60
CA GLU A 96 -23.70 -20.33 -10.38
C GLU A 96 -23.58 -19.55 -11.70
N GLU A 97 -24.60 -19.64 -12.56
CA GLU A 97 -24.68 -18.86 -13.79
C GLU A 97 -25.13 -17.41 -13.54
N GLY A 98 -24.59 -16.48 -14.33
CA GLY A 98 -25.16 -15.13 -14.41
C GLY A 98 -24.87 -14.18 -13.24
N ARG A 99 -23.90 -14.46 -12.35
CA ARG A 99 -23.52 -13.58 -11.21
C ARG A 99 -23.41 -12.09 -11.55
N GLY A 100 -22.80 -11.73 -12.70
CA GLY A 100 -22.73 -10.33 -13.14
C GLY A 100 -24.10 -9.67 -13.42
N VAL A 101 -25.11 -10.46 -13.80
CA VAL A 101 -26.52 -10.01 -13.96
C VAL A 101 -27.21 -9.86 -12.60
N VAL A 102 -26.86 -10.70 -11.63
CA VAL A 102 -27.33 -10.62 -10.22
C VAL A 102 -26.75 -9.37 -9.55
N ARG A 103 -25.42 -9.16 -9.57
CA ARG A 103 -24.78 -7.90 -9.15
C ARG A 103 -25.39 -6.69 -9.85
N GLY A 104 -25.56 -6.77 -11.16
CA GLY A 104 -26.20 -5.72 -11.95
C GLY A 104 -27.68 -5.49 -11.64
N ALA A 105 -28.37 -6.42 -10.99
CA ALA A 105 -29.71 -6.22 -10.42
C ALA A 105 -29.62 -5.58 -9.03
N LEU A 106 -28.80 -6.12 -8.16
CA LEU A 106 -28.61 -5.64 -6.79
C LEU A 106 -28.11 -4.18 -6.74
N LEU A 107 -27.20 -3.79 -7.64
CA LEU A 107 -26.79 -2.39 -7.79
C LEU A 107 -27.94 -1.44 -8.20
N ARG A 108 -28.97 -1.94 -8.91
CA ARG A 108 -30.20 -1.18 -9.21
C ARG A 108 -31.17 -1.16 -8.03
N LEU A 109 -31.25 -2.23 -7.25
CA LEU A 109 -32.00 -2.27 -5.99
C LEU A 109 -31.46 -1.25 -4.99
N TYR A 110 -30.14 -1.20 -4.80
CA TYR A 110 -29.45 -0.25 -3.94
C TYR A 110 -29.76 1.20 -4.34
N ARG A 111 -29.59 1.56 -5.63
CA ARG A 111 -29.96 2.88 -6.19
C ARG A 111 -31.45 3.21 -5.96
N PHE A 112 -32.33 2.25 -6.16
CA PHE A 112 -33.79 2.44 -5.99
C PHE A 112 -34.20 2.68 -4.54
N LEU A 113 -33.52 2.07 -3.58
CA LEU A 113 -33.77 2.30 -2.15
C LEU A 113 -33.22 3.67 -1.71
N GLY A 114 -31.96 3.99 -2.05
CA GLY A 114 -31.32 5.27 -1.65
C GLY A 114 -32.08 6.51 -2.13
N VAL A 115 -32.60 6.48 -3.36
CA VAL A 115 -33.43 7.54 -3.95
C VAL A 115 -34.76 7.77 -3.21
N LYS A 116 -35.22 6.81 -2.40
CA LYS A 116 -36.50 6.91 -1.66
C LYS A 116 -36.37 7.39 -0.22
N THR A 117 -35.24 7.13 0.44
CA THR A 117 -35.04 7.47 1.86
C THR A 117 -34.11 8.65 2.07
N GLY A 118 -33.05 8.80 1.27
CA GLY A 118 -31.93 9.71 1.55
C GLY A 118 -31.02 9.23 2.71
N GLU A 119 -31.60 8.58 3.71
CA GLU A 119 -30.95 7.92 4.85
C GLU A 119 -30.15 6.65 4.46
N PRO A 120 -29.35 6.06 5.38
CA PRO A 120 -28.73 4.75 5.20
C PRO A 120 -29.74 3.63 4.90
N VAL A 121 -29.44 2.80 3.90
CA VAL A 121 -30.30 1.72 3.39
C VAL A 121 -29.81 0.31 3.75
N GLY A 122 -28.76 0.16 4.56
CA GLY A 122 -28.15 -1.16 4.86
C GLY A 122 -29.17 -2.21 5.31
N GLN A 123 -30.00 -1.89 6.31
CA GLN A 123 -31.09 -2.77 6.77
C GLN A 123 -32.13 -3.02 5.68
N SER A 124 -32.60 -1.99 4.99
CA SER A 124 -33.67 -2.15 4.00
C SER A 124 -33.21 -2.93 2.77
N PHE A 125 -31.96 -2.74 2.33
CA PHE A 125 -31.32 -3.50 1.28
C PHE A 125 -31.13 -4.97 1.69
N CYS A 126 -30.68 -5.24 2.92
CA CYS A 126 -30.57 -6.59 3.45
C CYS A 126 -31.90 -7.34 3.40
N VAL A 127 -33.00 -6.71 3.86
CA VAL A 127 -34.34 -7.32 3.80
C VAL A 127 -34.79 -7.56 2.37
N HIS A 128 -34.66 -6.56 1.49
CA HIS A 128 -35.08 -6.71 0.10
C HIS A 128 -34.27 -7.79 -0.62
N ALA A 129 -32.95 -7.80 -0.50
CA ALA A 129 -32.10 -8.80 -1.14
C ALA A 129 -32.38 -10.22 -0.62
N GLY A 130 -32.46 -10.40 0.71
CA GLY A 130 -32.75 -11.69 1.34
C GLY A 130 -34.12 -12.24 0.95
N ASN A 131 -35.18 -11.43 1.08
CA ASN A 131 -36.54 -11.87 0.73
C ASN A 131 -36.70 -12.14 -0.76
N LEU A 132 -36.02 -11.41 -1.65
CA LEU A 132 -36.09 -11.66 -3.10
C LEU A 132 -35.34 -12.92 -3.52
N ALA A 133 -34.19 -13.22 -2.92
CA ALA A 133 -33.48 -14.48 -3.15
C ALA A 133 -34.30 -15.68 -2.62
N LEU A 134 -34.95 -15.54 -1.46
CA LEU A 134 -35.84 -16.56 -0.92
C LEU A 134 -37.08 -16.77 -1.81
N LEU A 135 -37.65 -15.70 -2.37
CA LEU A 135 -38.78 -15.76 -3.29
C LEU A 135 -38.43 -16.38 -4.64
N GLU A 136 -37.21 -16.20 -5.16
CA GLU A 136 -36.73 -16.87 -6.38
C GLU A 136 -36.70 -18.39 -6.22
N GLY A 137 -36.27 -18.90 -5.06
CA GLY A 137 -36.30 -20.34 -4.76
C GLY A 137 -37.68 -20.91 -4.40
N VAL A 138 -38.77 -20.18 -4.63
CA VAL A 138 -40.15 -20.52 -4.21
C VAL A 138 -41.19 -20.22 -5.29
N LEU A 139 -41.00 -19.14 -6.05
CA LEU A 139 -41.81 -18.80 -7.21
C LEU A 139 -41.43 -19.67 -8.44
N PRO A 140 -42.28 -19.75 -9.47
CA PRO A 140 -41.95 -20.50 -10.69
C PRO A 140 -40.65 -20.04 -11.37
N ASP A 141 -39.95 -20.98 -12.02
CA ASP A 141 -38.62 -20.85 -12.65
C ASP A 141 -38.44 -19.62 -13.57
N ASP A 142 -39.53 -19.03 -14.07
CA ASP A 142 -39.50 -17.83 -14.90
C ASP A 142 -39.42 -16.50 -14.11
N LEU A 143 -39.40 -16.52 -12.77
CA LEU A 143 -39.36 -15.33 -11.89
C LEU A 143 -38.04 -15.16 -11.12
N THR A 144 -36.91 -15.17 -11.85
CA THR A 144 -35.56 -14.96 -11.29
C THR A 144 -35.37 -13.60 -10.59
N LEU A 145 -34.42 -13.51 -9.64
CA LEU A 145 -34.09 -12.32 -8.84
C LEU A 145 -33.86 -11.06 -9.70
N PRO A 146 -33.12 -11.09 -10.82
CA PRO A 146 -33.01 -9.94 -11.73
C PRO A 146 -34.32 -9.48 -12.37
N LYS A 147 -35.36 -10.34 -12.43
CA LYS A 147 -36.71 -9.98 -12.86
C LYS A 147 -37.54 -9.44 -11.70
N LEU A 148 -37.45 -10.04 -10.51
CA LEU A 148 -38.14 -9.55 -9.30
C LEU A 148 -37.67 -8.13 -8.91
N VAL A 149 -36.35 -7.89 -8.89
CA VAL A 149 -35.78 -6.54 -8.70
C VAL A 149 -36.28 -5.58 -9.79
N LYS A 150 -36.41 -6.03 -11.04
CA LYS A 150 -36.96 -5.20 -12.14
C LYS A 150 -38.45 -4.89 -11.98
N VAL A 151 -39.23 -5.70 -11.25
CA VAL A 151 -40.63 -5.39 -10.90
C VAL A 151 -40.67 -4.29 -9.84
N LEU A 152 -39.85 -4.41 -8.79
CA LEU A 152 -39.73 -3.40 -7.72
C LEU A 152 -39.23 -2.06 -8.25
N CYS A 153 -38.08 -2.03 -8.93
CA CYS A 153 -37.47 -0.80 -9.46
C CYS A 153 -38.28 -0.15 -10.59
N ALA A 154 -39.31 -0.81 -11.12
CA ALA A 154 -40.27 -0.25 -12.07
C ALA A 154 -41.63 0.09 -11.42
N GLU A 155 -41.72 -0.03 -10.09
CA GLU A 155 -42.90 0.26 -9.25
C GLU A 155 -44.17 -0.52 -9.68
N LYS A 156 -43.99 -1.75 -10.15
CA LYS A 156 -45.09 -2.63 -10.63
C LYS A 156 -45.64 -3.56 -9.55
N GLY A 157 -45.10 -3.45 -8.34
CA GLY A 157 -45.50 -4.13 -7.11
C GLY A 157 -44.55 -3.72 -5.99
N SER A 158 -45.00 -3.80 -4.74
CA SER A 158 -44.13 -3.62 -3.56
C SER A 158 -43.41 -4.92 -3.19
N LEU A 159 -42.45 -4.86 -2.24
CA LEU A 159 -41.89 -6.09 -1.66
C LEU A 159 -42.99 -6.90 -0.96
N GLU A 160 -43.91 -6.23 -0.26
CA GLU A 160 -45.05 -6.87 0.40
C GLU A 160 -45.94 -7.63 -0.60
N ASP A 161 -46.19 -7.09 -1.79
CA ASP A 161 -46.96 -7.76 -2.84
C ASP A 161 -46.25 -9.01 -3.40
N LEU A 162 -44.91 -8.98 -3.49
CA LEU A 162 -44.11 -10.15 -3.87
C LEU A 162 -44.08 -11.21 -2.75
N CYS A 163 -43.96 -10.80 -1.48
CA CYS A 163 -44.09 -11.70 -0.33
C CYS A 163 -45.48 -12.36 -0.28
N ARG A 164 -46.55 -11.57 -0.46
CA ARG A 164 -47.94 -12.04 -0.58
C ARG A 164 -48.15 -12.97 -1.77
N LEU A 165 -47.42 -12.79 -2.87
CA LEU A 165 -47.45 -13.70 -4.03
C LEU A 165 -46.77 -15.02 -3.71
N GLY A 166 -45.56 -14.99 -3.15
CA GLY A 166 -44.83 -16.19 -2.71
C GLY A 166 -45.64 -17.02 -1.72
N ARG A 167 -46.22 -16.38 -0.71
CA ARG A 167 -47.11 -17.01 0.28
C ARG A 167 -48.29 -17.79 -0.31
N ARG A 168 -48.81 -17.38 -1.47
CA ARG A 168 -49.90 -18.11 -2.18
C ARG A 168 -49.42 -19.35 -2.94
N GLY A 169 -48.11 -19.53 -3.11
CA GLY A 169 -47.49 -20.71 -3.69
C GLY A 169 -46.93 -21.72 -2.66
N LEU A 170 -46.90 -21.36 -1.38
CA LEU A 170 -46.40 -22.22 -0.31
C LEU A 170 -47.42 -23.27 0.13
N GLY A 171 -46.93 -24.41 0.61
CA GLY A 171 -47.71 -25.42 1.31
C GLY A 171 -47.77 -25.16 2.82
N GLU A 172 -48.45 -26.07 3.53
CA GLU A 172 -48.45 -26.16 5.00
C GLU A 172 -47.32 -27.10 5.50
N ASP A 173 -46.24 -27.24 4.72
CA ASP A 173 -45.07 -28.05 5.04
C ASP A 173 -43.98 -27.23 5.77
N ASP A 174 -42.98 -27.90 6.35
CA ASP A 174 -41.93 -27.24 7.14
C ASP A 174 -41.17 -26.16 6.32
N ARG A 175 -41.03 -26.38 4.99
CA ARG A 175 -40.51 -25.38 4.04
C ARG A 175 -41.45 -24.18 3.91
N GLY A 176 -42.75 -24.39 3.71
CA GLY A 176 -43.75 -23.32 3.68
C GLY A 176 -43.77 -22.51 4.96
N ILE A 177 -43.70 -23.16 6.13
CA ILE A 177 -43.67 -22.51 7.44
C ILE A 177 -42.39 -21.67 7.61
N ALA A 178 -41.21 -22.22 7.33
CA ALA A 178 -39.94 -21.50 7.47
C ALA A 178 -39.83 -20.30 6.51
N VAL A 179 -40.20 -20.49 5.24
CA VAL A 179 -40.24 -19.38 4.26
C VAL A 179 -41.24 -18.31 4.70
N ALA A 180 -42.43 -18.70 5.17
CA ALA A 180 -43.42 -17.74 5.65
C ALA A 180 -42.86 -16.91 6.81
N ALA A 181 -42.26 -17.53 7.83
CA ALA A 181 -41.67 -16.85 8.98
C ALA A 181 -40.61 -15.82 8.58
N ALA A 182 -39.66 -16.19 7.70
CA ALA A 182 -38.63 -15.29 7.22
C ALA A 182 -39.19 -14.07 6.45
N LEU A 183 -40.22 -14.29 5.62
CA LEU A 183 -40.87 -13.21 4.87
C LEU A 183 -41.64 -12.24 5.79
N ASP A 184 -42.27 -12.71 6.87
CA ASP A 184 -42.92 -11.81 7.85
C ASP A 184 -41.90 -11.05 8.69
N ALA A 185 -40.89 -11.72 9.25
CA ALA A 185 -39.85 -11.07 10.05
C ALA A 185 -39.12 -9.96 9.26
N GLY A 186 -38.90 -10.17 7.95
CA GLY A 186 -38.35 -9.13 7.08
C GLY A 186 -39.31 -7.94 6.86
N LEU A 187 -40.60 -8.20 6.67
CA LEU A 187 -41.60 -7.12 6.50
C LEU A 187 -41.79 -6.33 7.80
N GLU A 188 -41.80 -6.99 8.96
CA GLU A 188 -41.83 -6.37 10.27
C GLU A 188 -40.56 -5.53 10.54
N LEU A 189 -39.39 -5.99 10.10
CA LEU A 189 -38.13 -5.22 10.18
C LEU A 189 -38.07 -4.00 9.25
N LEU A 190 -38.93 -3.92 8.22
CA LEU A 190 -39.13 -2.72 7.39
C LEU A 190 -40.23 -1.80 7.93
N HIS A 191 -41.28 -2.39 8.51
CA HIS A 191 -42.50 -1.73 8.93
C HIS A 191 -42.89 -2.23 10.33
N PRO A 192 -42.13 -1.86 11.38
CA PRO A 192 -42.41 -2.30 12.74
C PRO A 192 -43.81 -1.82 13.13
N GLN A 193 -44.64 -2.74 13.63
CA GLN A 193 -45.98 -2.36 14.05
C GLN A 193 -45.89 -1.43 15.27
N PRO A 194 -46.74 -0.38 15.35
CA PRO A 194 -46.84 0.37 16.58
C PRO A 194 -47.24 -0.58 17.72
N PRO A 195 -46.69 -0.44 18.93
CA PRO A 195 -47.06 -1.29 20.04
C PRO A 195 -48.57 -1.22 20.26
N PRO A 196 -49.23 -2.35 20.57
CA PRO A 196 -50.67 -2.34 20.82
C PRO A 196 -50.98 -1.34 21.94
N PRO A 197 -52.04 -0.52 21.81
CA PRO A 197 -52.44 0.36 22.89
C PRO A 197 -52.70 -0.48 24.14
N PRO A 198 -52.30 -0.01 25.34
CA PRO A 198 -52.48 -0.78 26.57
C PRO A 198 -53.95 -1.18 26.72
N SER A 199 -54.20 -2.45 26.97
CA SER A 199 -55.54 -3.00 26.97
C SER A 199 -56.34 -2.48 28.16
N GLU A 200 -57.28 -1.57 27.89
CA GLU A 200 -58.34 -1.20 28.85
C GLU A 200 -59.21 -2.44 29.15
N THR A 201 -58.88 -3.12 30.25
CA THR A 201 -59.74 -4.16 30.83
C THR A 201 -59.93 -3.89 32.31
N ASP A 202 -61.20 -3.66 32.66
CA ASP A 202 -61.80 -3.70 33.99
C ASP A 202 -61.23 -2.72 35.04
N ALA A 203 -61.90 -1.58 35.14
CA ALA A 203 -61.89 -0.74 36.32
C ALA A 203 -62.71 -1.40 37.45
N ASP A 204 -62.32 -1.16 38.71
CA ASP A 204 -63.23 -1.14 39.85
C ASP A 204 -62.71 -0.16 40.94
N GLU A 205 -63.67 0.58 41.50
CA GLU A 205 -63.73 1.40 42.73
C GLU A 205 -62.48 1.53 43.65
N VAL A 206 -61.85 2.72 43.73
CA VAL A 206 -62.04 3.80 44.74
C VAL A 206 -61.20 5.04 44.32
N ASP A 207 -61.59 6.31 44.42
CA ASP A 207 -62.23 7.16 45.47
C ASP A 207 -61.19 7.82 46.42
N ASP A 208 -61.53 9.01 46.96
CA ASP A 208 -60.64 10.03 47.61
C ASP A 208 -59.73 10.78 46.60
N GLU A 209 -59.79 12.11 46.39
CA GLU A 209 -59.46 13.26 47.30
C GLU A 209 -57.93 13.28 47.61
N ASP A 210 -57.13 14.30 47.26
CA ASP A 210 -57.38 15.75 47.32
C ASP A 210 -56.56 16.63 46.32
N GLU A 211 -56.77 17.95 46.44
CA GLU A 211 -55.98 19.11 45.98
C GLU A 211 -54.47 19.03 46.41
N VAL A 212 -53.49 19.85 45.99
CA VAL A 212 -53.44 21.29 45.63
C VAL A 212 -52.18 21.65 44.79
N ASP A 213 -52.18 22.85 44.20
CA ASP A 213 -51.12 23.87 43.99
C ASP A 213 -49.61 23.53 44.14
N ASP A 214 -48.81 24.13 43.23
CA ASP A 214 -47.59 24.98 43.42
C ASP A 214 -46.43 24.50 44.35
N ASP A 215 -45.16 24.89 44.19
CA ASP A 215 -44.58 26.03 43.46
C ASP A 215 -43.08 25.78 43.07
N GLU A 216 -42.31 26.86 42.84
CA GLU A 216 -40.84 26.97 42.85
C GLU A 216 -40.18 26.32 44.12
N VAL A 217 -38.86 26.10 44.28
CA VAL A 217 -37.66 26.96 44.05
C VAL A 217 -36.34 26.14 44.15
N GLU A 218 -35.23 26.76 43.73
CA GLU A 218 -33.84 26.77 44.29
C GLU A 218 -33.20 25.42 44.74
N ASP A 219 -32.07 25.01 44.13
CA ASP A 219 -30.67 25.33 44.51
C ASP A 219 -30.26 24.83 45.91
N ASP A 220 -29.22 23.97 45.97
CA ASP A 220 -28.04 24.23 46.82
C ASP A 220 -26.86 23.32 46.45
N GLU A 221 -25.64 23.82 46.68
CA GLU A 221 -24.37 23.11 46.51
C GLU A 221 -23.98 22.36 47.81
N VAL A 222 -23.36 21.18 47.70
CA VAL A 222 -22.45 20.69 48.75
C VAL A 222 -21.30 19.90 48.12
N ASP A 223 -20.06 20.33 48.39
CA ASP A 223 -18.86 19.50 48.30
C ASP A 223 -18.81 18.49 49.48
N ASP A 224 -17.93 17.49 49.41
CA ASP A 224 -16.90 17.22 50.44
C ASP A 224 -16.33 15.78 50.31
N ASP A 225 -15.01 15.75 50.10
CA ASP A 225 -13.99 14.89 50.74
C ASP A 225 -13.97 13.35 50.59
N GLU A 226 -12.90 12.90 49.92
CA GLU A 226 -11.83 12.01 50.43
C GLU A 226 -12.16 10.90 51.46
N VAL A 227 -11.89 9.64 51.06
CA VAL A 227 -11.06 8.75 51.90
C VAL A 227 -10.22 7.80 51.03
N ASP A 228 -8.94 7.64 51.40
CA ASP A 228 -8.08 6.51 50.99
C ASP A 228 -8.45 5.21 51.74
N ASP A 229 -8.09 4.05 51.19
CA ASP A 229 -7.14 3.12 51.84
C ASP A 229 -6.96 1.78 51.06
N ASP A 230 -5.72 1.56 50.64
CA ASP A 230 -4.91 0.35 50.45
C ASP A 230 -5.45 -1.10 50.58
N GLU A 231 -4.88 -1.94 49.71
CA GLU A 231 -4.38 -3.33 49.87
C GLU A 231 -5.05 -4.33 50.86
N ALA A 232 -5.47 -5.49 50.32
CA ALA A 232 -5.04 -6.82 50.80
C ALA A 232 -5.28 -7.95 49.76
N GLU A 233 -4.55 -9.05 49.90
CA GLU A 233 -4.65 -10.28 49.08
C GLU A 233 -5.50 -11.38 49.80
N ASP A 234 -5.48 -12.61 49.24
CA ASP A 234 -5.77 -13.92 49.85
C ASP A 234 -7.24 -14.40 50.05
N ASP A 235 -7.65 -15.23 49.07
CA ASP A 235 -7.94 -16.67 49.21
C ASP A 235 -9.28 -17.27 49.75
N GLU A 236 -9.43 -18.54 49.34
CA GLU A 236 -10.35 -19.64 49.70
C GLU A 236 -11.79 -19.67 49.14
N ASP A 237 -12.09 -20.80 48.48
CA ASP A 237 -13.36 -21.14 47.83
C ASP A 237 -14.47 -21.49 48.85
N GLU A 238 -15.73 -21.24 48.50
CA GLU A 238 -16.84 -22.14 48.89
C GLU A 238 -17.96 -22.10 47.85
N ASP A 239 -18.28 -23.26 47.24
CA ASP A 239 -19.42 -23.44 46.33
C ASP A 239 -20.74 -23.41 47.13
N ASP A 240 -21.74 -22.64 46.69
CA ASP A 240 -23.15 -23.03 46.89
C ASP A 240 -24.05 -22.55 45.74
N ASP A 241 -25.09 -23.34 45.44
CA ASP A 241 -25.87 -23.31 44.19
C ASP A 241 -27.25 -22.63 44.38
N ASP A 242 -27.43 -21.46 43.77
CA ASP A 242 -28.76 -20.89 43.47
C ASP A 242 -28.80 -20.46 41.98
N GLY A 243 -29.07 -21.45 41.12
CA GLY A 243 -29.02 -21.33 39.66
C GLY A 243 -30.08 -20.43 39.00
N ASP A 244 -29.97 -19.12 39.18
CA ASP A 244 -30.67 -18.12 38.36
C ASP A 244 -30.09 -18.15 36.93
N THR A 245 -30.64 -19.05 36.11
CA THR A 245 -30.26 -19.20 34.70
C THR A 245 -30.57 -17.88 33.97
N PRO A 246 -29.60 -17.18 33.35
CA PRO A 246 -29.87 -15.90 32.70
C PRO A 246 -31.01 -16.05 31.70
N GLN A 247 -32.13 -15.38 31.98
CA GLN A 247 -33.33 -15.45 31.16
C GLN A 247 -32.98 -14.89 29.78
N ALA A 248 -32.74 -15.79 28.81
CA ALA A 248 -32.18 -15.43 27.52
C ALA A 248 -33.07 -14.38 26.85
N ALA A 249 -32.53 -13.15 26.73
CA ALA A 249 -33.26 -12.03 26.16
C ALA A 249 -33.81 -12.41 24.78
N GLU A 250 -35.06 -12.06 24.53
CA GLU A 250 -35.70 -12.39 23.25
C GLU A 250 -34.90 -11.75 22.10
N PRO A 251 -34.55 -12.52 21.05
CA PRO A 251 -33.65 -12.04 20.01
C PRO A 251 -34.28 -10.85 19.29
N GLY A 252 -33.54 -9.74 19.20
CA GLY A 252 -34.04 -8.50 18.62
C GLY A 252 -34.51 -8.68 17.17
N PRO A 253 -35.41 -7.84 16.64
CA PRO A 253 -36.04 -8.05 15.32
C PRO A 253 -35.05 -8.28 14.16
N GLN A 254 -33.87 -7.65 14.22
CA GLN A 254 -32.77 -7.89 13.28
C GLN A 254 -32.22 -9.33 13.36
N GLU A 255 -31.95 -9.83 14.56
CA GLU A 255 -31.44 -11.18 14.79
C GLU A 255 -32.50 -12.24 14.44
N LEU A 256 -33.76 -12.00 14.81
CA LEU A 256 -34.88 -12.86 14.46
C LEU A 256 -35.04 -12.98 12.93
N TYR A 257 -34.93 -11.87 12.19
CA TYR A 257 -34.94 -11.89 10.73
C TYR A 257 -33.75 -12.66 10.15
N ILE A 258 -32.51 -12.37 10.58
CA ILE A 258 -31.32 -13.04 10.05
C ILE A 258 -31.35 -14.55 10.34
N ARG A 259 -31.79 -14.97 11.53
CA ARG A 259 -31.96 -16.38 11.88
C ARG A 259 -33.00 -17.06 10.99
N THR A 260 -34.23 -16.53 10.94
CA THR A 260 -35.31 -17.13 10.16
C THR A 260 -34.98 -17.16 8.65
N LEU A 261 -34.31 -16.13 8.13
CA LEU A 261 -33.81 -16.11 6.75
C LEU A 261 -32.76 -17.20 6.50
N ARG A 262 -31.78 -17.40 7.39
CA ARG A 262 -30.79 -18.49 7.26
C ARG A 262 -31.44 -19.86 7.29
N ASP A 263 -32.39 -20.09 8.20
CA ASP A 263 -33.13 -21.34 8.33
C ASP A 263 -33.96 -21.61 7.04
N ALA A 264 -34.67 -20.60 6.54
CA ALA A 264 -35.46 -20.71 5.32
C ALA A 264 -34.60 -20.90 4.05
N LEU A 265 -33.50 -20.16 3.90
CA LEU A 265 -32.54 -20.34 2.79
C LEU A 265 -31.87 -21.71 2.85
N THR A 266 -31.54 -22.21 4.05
CA THR A 266 -31.04 -23.58 4.25
C THR A 266 -32.05 -24.59 3.70
N ILE A 267 -33.33 -24.51 4.11
CA ILE A 267 -34.35 -25.46 3.66
C ILE A 267 -34.63 -25.35 2.15
N VAL A 268 -34.56 -24.15 1.56
CA VAL A 268 -34.79 -23.93 0.13
C VAL A 268 -33.62 -24.38 -0.75
N TYR A 269 -32.37 -24.19 -0.31
CA TYR A 269 -31.16 -24.45 -1.12
C TYR A 269 -30.36 -25.71 -0.74
N ALA A 270 -30.76 -26.45 0.30
CA ALA A 270 -30.14 -27.73 0.67
C ALA A 270 -30.57 -28.92 -0.21
N ASP A 271 -31.22 -28.70 -1.36
CA ASP A 271 -31.67 -29.77 -2.27
C ASP A 271 -30.50 -30.62 -2.80
N GLU A 272 -30.75 -31.93 -2.97
CA GLU A 272 -29.74 -32.91 -3.37
C GLU A 272 -29.51 -32.99 -4.89
N SER A 273 -30.15 -32.09 -5.66
CA SER A 273 -30.00 -31.99 -7.11
C SER A 273 -28.70 -31.31 -7.56
N ILE A 274 -27.99 -30.60 -6.66
CA ILE A 274 -26.68 -29.99 -6.91
C ILE A 274 -25.63 -31.08 -7.14
N ALA A 275 -24.95 -31.05 -8.30
CA ALA A 275 -24.15 -32.17 -8.78
C ALA A 275 -22.75 -32.31 -8.17
N ASP A 276 -22.11 -31.23 -7.70
CA ASP A 276 -20.88 -31.29 -6.89
C ASP A 276 -21.19 -30.99 -5.42
N PRO A 277 -20.96 -31.93 -4.48
CA PRO A 277 -21.08 -31.69 -3.05
C PRO A 277 -20.31 -30.44 -2.56
N LYS A 278 -19.19 -30.08 -3.19
CA LYS A 278 -18.42 -28.88 -2.80
C LYS A 278 -19.15 -27.58 -3.07
N GLU A 279 -19.98 -27.54 -4.11
CA GLU A 279 -20.76 -26.35 -4.47
C GLU A 279 -21.93 -26.18 -3.49
N ARG A 280 -22.53 -27.30 -3.06
CA ARG A 280 -23.47 -27.36 -1.93
C ARG A 280 -22.80 -26.90 -0.62
N ASP A 281 -21.65 -27.47 -0.26
CA ASP A 281 -20.90 -27.13 0.96
C ASP A 281 -20.54 -25.62 1.00
N ALA A 282 -20.06 -25.05 -0.11
CA ALA A 282 -19.72 -23.63 -0.22
C ALA A 282 -20.96 -22.72 -0.14
N ARG A 283 -22.10 -23.13 -0.72
CA ARG A 283 -23.37 -22.41 -0.59
C ARG A 283 -23.87 -22.44 0.85
N MET A 284 -23.81 -23.60 1.52
CA MET A 284 -24.18 -23.74 2.93
C MET A 284 -23.30 -22.87 3.84
N GLN A 285 -21.98 -22.90 3.66
CA GLN A 285 -21.05 -22.05 4.41
C GLN A 285 -21.32 -20.55 4.22
N THR A 286 -21.79 -20.15 3.03
CA THR A 286 -22.19 -18.76 2.73
C THR A 286 -23.46 -18.35 3.46
N ILE A 287 -24.43 -19.27 3.62
CA ILE A 287 -25.67 -19.04 4.38
C ILE A 287 -25.38 -19.01 5.90
N GLU A 288 -24.60 -19.97 6.42
CA GLU A 288 -24.24 -20.04 7.84
C GLU A 288 -23.47 -18.80 8.31
N GLY A 289 -22.55 -18.27 7.49
CA GLY A 289 -21.76 -17.07 7.79
C GLY A 289 -22.50 -15.74 7.63
N PHE A 290 -23.78 -15.74 7.22
CA PHE A 290 -24.49 -14.51 6.85
C PHE A 290 -24.92 -13.65 8.04
N ASN A 291 -24.06 -12.75 8.52
CA ASN A 291 -24.41 -11.72 9.53
C ASN A 291 -24.23 -10.29 9.00
N PRO A 292 -25.13 -9.79 8.13
CA PRO A 292 -25.01 -8.47 7.51
C PRO A 292 -25.22 -7.30 8.48
N LEU A 293 -26.13 -7.43 9.46
CA LEU A 293 -26.53 -6.32 10.34
C LEU A 293 -25.68 -6.21 11.61
N GLY A 294 -25.06 -7.30 12.06
CA GLY A 294 -24.06 -7.29 13.14
C GLY A 294 -22.62 -7.04 12.68
N SER A 295 -22.40 -6.66 11.42
CA SER A 295 -21.09 -6.39 10.84
C SER A 295 -20.86 -4.88 10.63
N ARG A 296 -19.73 -4.36 11.10
CA ARG A 296 -19.28 -2.96 10.86
C ARG A 296 -17.90 -2.93 10.22
N ILE A 297 -17.55 -1.82 9.57
CA ILE A 297 -16.18 -1.59 9.09
C ILE A 297 -15.34 -1.03 10.26
N PRO A 298 -14.25 -1.70 10.69
CA PRO A 298 -13.42 -1.21 11.77
C PRO A 298 -12.82 0.15 11.43
N THR A 299 -12.56 0.98 12.44
CA THR A 299 -11.78 2.21 12.25
C THR A 299 -10.35 1.86 11.83
N MET A 300 -9.59 2.82 11.30
CA MET A 300 -8.18 2.59 10.93
C MET A 300 -7.32 2.17 12.14
N GLU A 301 -7.65 2.60 13.36
CA GLU A 301 -7.03 2.10 14.60
C GLU A 301 -7.44 0.66 14.94
N GLU A 302 -8.73 0.34 14.86
CA GLU A 302 -9.22 -1.01 15.12
C GLU A 302 -8.64 -2.01 14.11
N ALA A 303 -8.54 -1.62 12.84
CA ALA A 303 -7.95 -2.44 11.78
C ALA A 303 -6.46 -2.72 12.03
N LYS A 304 -5.68 -1.73 12.50
CA LYS A 304 -4.28 -1.93 12.96
C LYS A 304 -4.21 -2.89 14.15
N ARG A 305 -4.98 -2.62 15.22
CA ARG A 305 -5.05 -3.50 16.41
C ARG A 305 -5.49 -4.93 16.07
N MET A 306 -6.33 -5.12 15.05
CA MET A 306 -6.72 -6.44 14.55
C MET A 306 -5.61 -7.12 13.76
N SER A 307 -4.91 -6.41 12.86
CA SER A 307 -3.81 -6.99 12.07
C SER A 307 -2.63 -7.41 12.95
N GLU A 308 -2.28 -6.60 13.95
CA GLU A 308 -1.25 -6.90 14.97
C GLU A 308 -1.56 -8.21 15.73
N ARG A 309 -2.80 -8.38 16.19
CA ARG A 309 -3.26 -9.62 16.87
C ARG A 309 -3.17 -10.84 15.95
N VAL A 310 -3.45 -10.69 14.65
CA VAL A 310 -3.35 -11.78 13.67
C VAL A 310 -1.88 -12.19 13.45
N VAL A 311 -0.95 -11.24 13.39
CA VAL A 311 0.50 -11.52 13.31
C VAL A 311 0.99 -12.27 14.55
N ILE A 312 0.69 -11.75 15.75
CA ILE A 312 1.10 -12.36 17.04
C ILE A 312 0.51 -13.78 17.19
N GLY A 313 -0.76 -13.97 16.80
CA GLY A 313 -1.42 -15.28 16.79
C GLY A 313 -0.81 -16.26 15.79
N GLY A 314 -0.29 -15.77 14.65
CA GLY A 314 0.41 -16.56 13.65
C GLY A 314 1.73 -17.15 14.16
N GLU A 315 2.57 -16.33 14.79
CA GLU A 315 3.87 -16.77 15.33
C GLU A 315 3.71 -17.83 16.43
N GLY A 316 2.76 -17.63 17.35
CA GLY A 316 2.46 -18.60 18.40
C GLY A 316 2.07 -19.97 17.84
N ARG A 317 1.31 -19.98 16.73
CA ARG A 317 0.86 -21.21 16.06
C ARG A 317 1.99 -21.92 15.30
N GLN A 318 2.96 -21.18 14.75
CA GLN A 318 4.16 -21.78 14.14
C GLN A 318 5.10 -22.38 15.19
N ARG A 319 5.36 -21.69 16.31
CA ARG A 319 6.19 -22.22 17.41
C ARG A 319 5.61 -23.51 18.00
N ALA A 320 4.28 -23.60 18.15
CA ALA A 320 3.60 -24.80 18.62
C ALA A 320 3.78 -26.04 17.71
N LEU A 321 4.01 -25.85 16.40
CA LEU A 321 4.17 -26.94 15.44
C LEU A 321 5.62 -27.44 15.29
N GLN A 322 6.62 -26.63 15.67
CA GLN A 322 8.03 -27.05 15.66
C GLN A 322 8.47 -27.65 17.01
N GLY A 323 7.80 -27.31 18.11
CA GLY A 323 8.18 -27.65 19.49
C GLY A 323 7.90 -29.09 19.98
N ARG A 324 7.95 -30.15 19.16
CA ARG A 324 7.77 -31.53 19.67
C ARG A 324 8.45 -32.66 18.89
N GLY A 325 9.69 -32.99 19.27
CA GLY A 325 10.35 -34.25 18.87
C GLY A 325 11.63 -34.56 19.66
N GLY A 326 11.60 -35.58 20.54
CA GLY A 326 12.79 -35.94 21.33
C GLY A 326 12.63 -36.97 22.46
N GLY A 327 12.29 -38.23 22.12
CA GLY A 327 12.36 -39.38 23.03
C GLY A 327 11.28 -39.48 24.13
N GLY A 328 11.03 -40.65 24.73
CA GLY A 328 11.52 -41.99 24.37
C GLY A 328 11.16 -43.06 25.43
N GLY A 329 10.60 -44.20 25.02
CA GLY A 329 10.32 -45.34 25.92
C GLY A 329 9.04 -46.10 25.58
N ALA A 330 9.09 -47.43 25.59
CA ALA A 330 7.94 -48.34 25.41
C ALA A 330 7.99 -49.40 26.53
N PRO A 331 6.90 -50.15 26.85
CA PRO A 331 6.53 -51.28 25.97
C PRO A 331 5.04 -51.72 25.92
N ARG A 332 4.57 -51.96 24.69
CA ARG A 332 3.92 -53.22 24.23
C ARG A 332 2.60 -53.70 24.88
N ALA A 333 1.51 -53.62 24.10
CA ALA A 333 0.43 -54.61 24.10
C ALA A 333 -0.09 -54.92 22.68
N THR A 334 -0.60 -56.14 22.51
CA THR A 334 -1.28 -56.77 21.36
C THR A 334 -2.57 -56.05 20.90
N SER A 335 -3.17 -56.25 19.71
CA SER A 335 -2.78 -56.78 18.38
C SER A 335 -4.06 -56.86 17.50
N ALA A 336 -3.93 -56.81 16.16
CA ALA A 336 -5.00 -56.91 15.15
C ALA A 336 -5.92 -55.66 15.01
N GLY A 337 -6.44 -55.32 13.81
CA GLY A 337 -6.07 -55.87 12.50
C GLY A 337 -6.97 -55.44 11.32
N GLY A 338 -6.43 -54.64 10.40
CA GLY A 338 -7.04 -54.28 9.11
C GLY A 338 -7.96 -53.03 9.15
N GLY A 339 -8.05 -52.22 8.08
CA GLY A 339 -7.22 -52.22 6.86
C GLY A 339 -7.67 -51.22 5.78
N ARG A 340 -6.71 -50.75 4.97
CA ARG A 340 -6.84 -50.05 3.67
C ARG A 340 -7.95 -48.99 3.49
N ALA A 341 -7.52 -47.74 3.34
CA ALA A 341 -7.74 -47.00 2.09
C ALA A 341 -6.54 -46.07 1.81
N SER A 342 -6.29 -45.73 0.54
CA SER A 342 -5.31 -44.71 0.14
C SER A 342 -5.95 -43.88 -0.95
N VAL A 343 -6.04 -42.57 -0.73
CA VAL A 343 -6.56 -41.60 -1.70
C VAL A 343 -5.55 -40.47 -1.82
N ARG A 344 -5.33 -40.04 -3.06
CA ARG A 344 -4.41 -38.97 -3.46
C ARG A 344 -5.26 -37.91 -4.18
N PRO A 345 -5.13 -36.61 -3.85
CA PRO A 345 -5.97 -35.58 -4.46
C PRO A 345 -5.65 -35.44 -5.97
N PRO A 346 -6.67 -35.24 -6.83
CA PRO A 346 -6.48 -34.94 -8.24
C PRO A 346 -6.24 -33.44 -8.47
N SER A 347 -5.53 -33.13 -9.56
CA SER A 347 -5.39 -31.77 -10.11
C SER A 347 -6.66 -31.31 -10.83
N ALA A 348 -7.01 -30.02 -10.73
CA ALA A 348 -8.06 -29.43 -11.53
C ALA A 348 -7.64 -29.26 -13.00
N SER A 349 -8.62 -29.23 -13.91
CA SER A 349 -8.42 -28.99 -15.34
C SER A 349 -9.46 -28.00 -15.88
N GLY A 350 -9.01 -26.81 -16.32
CA GLY A 350 -9.79 -25.90 -17.15
C GLY A 350 -9.60 -26.22 -18.65
N GLY A 351 -10.57 -25.84 -19.50
CA GLY A 351 -10.47 -26.08 -20.93
C GLY A 351 -11.43 -25.24 -21.79
N GLY A 352 -11.12 -25.15 -23.09
CA GLY A 352 -11.84 -24.37 -24.09
C GLY A 352 -10.94 -23.33 -24.79
N SER A 353 -11.09 -23.02 -26.09
CA SER A 353 -11.96 -23.66 -27.08
C SER A 353 -11.53 -23.42 -28.54
N THR A 354 -11.78 -24.43 -29.38
CA THR A 354 -12.10 -24.38 -30.83
C THR A 354 -11.38 -23.42 -31.81
N ALA A 355 -10.63 -24.00 -32.76
CA ALA A 355 -10.67 -23.64 -34.19
C ALA A 355 -10.25 -24.86 -35.05
N SER A 356 -10.71 -25.00 -36.30
CA SER A 356 -10.51 -26.22 -37.11
C SER A 356 -10.17 -25.97 -38.59
N VAL A 357 -9.02 -26.46 -39.07
CA VAL A 357 -8.69 -26.54 -40.51
C VAL A 357 -7.93 -27.82 -40.89
N ILE A 358 -8.62 -28.71 -41.62
CA ILE A 358 -8.22 -29.52 -42.80
C ILE A 358 -6.75 -30.05 -42.94
N ARG A 359 -6.63 -31.38 -43.12
CA ARG A 359 -5.40 -32.13 -43.54
C ARG A 359 -4.99 -31.84 -45.00
N PRO A 360 -3.71 -32.07 -45.38
CA PRO A 360 -3.43 -33.25 -46.21
C PRO A 360 -2.13 -34.03 -45.88
N THR A 361 -1.92 -35.14 -46.61
CA THR A 361 -0.99 -36.26 -46.36
C THR A 361 0.27 -36.31 -47.25
N SER A 362 1.42 -36.76 -46.73
CA SER A 362 2.46 -37.61 -47.40
C SER A 362 3.64 -37.86 -46.43
N ALA A 363 4.21 -39.06 -46.22
CA ALA A 363 5.09 -39.88 -47.10
C ALA A 363 6.42 -39.17 -47.50
N SER A 364 7.63 -39.78 -47.46
CA SER A 364 8.11 -41.10 -46.97
C SER A 364 9.67 -41.16 -46.97
N ALA A 365 10.24 -42.25 -46.44
CA ALA A 365 11.57 -42.86 -46.73
C ALA A 365 12.90 -42.24 -46.21
N LYS A 366 13.72 -43.12 -45.59
CA LYS A 366 15.18 -43.43 -45.79
C LYS A 366 16.19 -42.26 -45.94
N ALA A 367 17.43 -42.29 -45.41
CA ALA A 367 18.28 -43.42 -45.02
C ALA A 367 19.44 -43.02 -44.06
N SER A 368 20.00 -44.00 -43.36
CA SER A 368 21.39 -44.03 -42.84
C SER A 368 22.37 -44.45 -43.99
N PRO A 369 23.72 -44.66 -43.85
CA PRO A 369 24.49 -45.04 -42.64
C PRO A 369 25.96 -44.53 -42.50
N ALA A 370 26.58 -44.90 -41.35
CA ALA A 370 28.04 -45.09 -41.10
C ALA A 370 28.97 -43.86 -41.27
N GLY A 371 30.16 -43.77 -40.65
CA GLY A 371 30.93 -44.59 -39.69
C GLY A 371 32.34 -43.95 -39.61
N GLY A 372 33.28 -44.21 -38.68
CA GLY A 372 33.43 -45.15 -37.57
C GLY A 372 34.94 -45.22 -37.20
N ALA A 373 35.30 -45.92 -36.11
CA ALA A 373 36.68 -46.26 -35.68
C ALA A 373 37.60 -45.14 -35.07
N LYS A 374 37.75 -45.21 -33.74
CA LYS A 374 39.01 -45.02 -32.96
C LYS A 374 39.99 -46.22 -33.25
N PRO A 375 41.21 -46.41 -32.66
CA PRO A 375 41.77 -45.85 -31.40
C PRO A 375 43.30 -45.51 -31.38
N ALA A 376 43.81 -45.08 -30.20
CA ALA A 376 45.14 -45.36 -29.57
C ALA A 376 46.47 -45.03 -30.32
N SER A 377 47.60 -44.67 -29.69
CA SER A 377 48.00 -44.30 -28.30
C SER A 377 49.38 -43.57 -28.39
N ASP A 378 50.35 -43.44 -27.46
CA ASP A 378 50.68 -44.09 -26.16
C ASP A 378 51.80 -43.31 -25.39
N ALA A 379 52.20 -43.81 -24.20
CA ALA A 379 53.42 -43.51 -23.42
C ALA A 379 53.55 -42.16 -22.64
N ALA A 380 54.38 -42.19 -21.58
CA ALA A 380 54.55 -41.14 -20.57
C ALA A 380 56.03 -40.98 -20.11
N ALA A 381 56.32 -39.92 -19.34
CA ALA A 381 57.58 -39.72 -18.59
C ALA A 381 57.35 -38.83 -17.34
N GLU A 382 58.12 -39.06 -16.27
CA GLU A 382 57.95 -38.43 -14.95
C GLU A 382 59.10 -37.46 -14.59
N SER A 383 58.83 -36.45 -13.77
CA SER A 383 59.83 -35.72 -12.96
C SER A 383 59.16 -35.00 -11.78
N GLU A 384 59.75 -35.07 -10.58
CA GLU A 384 59.12 -34.67 -9.31
C GLU A 384 59.36 -33.21 -8.87
N ALA A 385 58.42 -32.69 -8.06
CA ALA A 385 58.55 -31.64 -7.04
C ALA A 385 58.78 -30.17 -7.50
N PRO A 386 58.43 -29.14 -6.68
CA PRO A 386 57.94 -29.19 -5.29
C PRO A 386 56.46 -28.79 -5.10
N SER A 387 55.97 -28.96 -3.87
CA SER A 387 54.59 -28.67 -3.44
C SER A 387 54.37 -27.24 -2.96
N SER A 388 53.29 -26.63 -3.42
CA SER A 388 52.60 -25.48 -2.80
C SER A 388 51.09 -25.71 -2.92
N ASP A 389 50.35 -25.68 -1.81
CA ASP A 389 48.91 -25.99 -1.77
C ASP A 389 48.04 -24.83 -2.28
N GLU A 390 48.13 -24.58 -3.59
CA GLU A 390 47.06 -23.97 -4.38
C GLU A 390 46.59 -25.02 -5.40
N PRO A 391 45.28 -25.25 -5.57
CA PRO A 391 44.77 -26.18 -6.58
C PRO A 391 44.92 -25.55 -7.97
N ALA A 392 46.08 -25.74 -8.60
CA ALA A 392 46.33 -25.30 -9.97
C ALA A 392 45.21 -25.78 -10.92
N PRO A 393 44.72 -24.93 -11.84
CA PRO A 393 43.57 -25.26 -12.67
C PRO A 393 43.85 -26.55 -13.48
N PRO A 394 42.89 -27.48 -13.55
CA PRO A 394 43.13 -28.80 -14.12
C PRO A 394 43.47 -28.68 -15.61
N ALA A 395 44.63 -29.20 -15.99
CA ALA A 395 45.10 -29.14 -17.38
C ALA A 395 44.06 -29.81 -18.31
N PRO A 396 43.72 -29.17 -19.44
CA PRO A 396 42.79 -29.76 -20.40
C PRO A 396 43.38 -31.03 -21.03
N ASP A 397 42.48 -31.90 -21.50
CA ASP A 397 42.83 -33.13 -22.21
C ASP A 397 43.42 -32.85 -23.61
N ALA A 398 43.82 -33.92 -24.31
CA ALA A 398 44.45 -33.82 -25.62
C ALA A 398 43.56 -33.23 -26.74
N ASP A 399 42.25 -33.12 -26.51
CA ASP A 399 41.28 -32.47 -27.41
C ASP A 399 40.93 -31.03 -26.93
N GLY A 400 41.60 -30.53 -25.89
CA GLY A 400 41.47 -29.16 -25.38
C GLY A 400 40.37 -28.96 -24.33
N LYS A 401 39.84 -30.02 -23.70
CA LYS A 401 38.70 -29.94 -22.79
C LYS A 401 39.09 -30.13 -21.33
N LEU A 402 38.51 -29.32 -20.44
CA LEU A 402 38.66 -29.51 -19.00
C LEU A 402 38.06 -30.87 -18.57
N PRO A 403 38.67 -31.58 -17.61
CA PRO A 403 38.14 -32.85 -17.12
C PRO A 403 36.78 -32.62 -16.43
N VAL A 404 35.73 -33.25 -16.96
CA VAL A 404 34.36 -33.10 -16.46
C VAL A 404 34.29 -33.52 -14.98
N PRO A 405 33.86 -32.64 -14.06
CA PRO A 405 33.77 -32.97 -12.64
C PRO A 405 32.71 -34.06 -12.43
N MET A 406 33.06 -35.12 -11.69
CA MET A 406 32.14 -36.23 -11.36
C MET A 406 31.17 -35.83 -10.24
N ILE A 407 30.28 -34.88 -10.54
CA ILE A 407 29.18 -34.47 -9.66
C ILE A 407 28.13 -35.58 -9.62
N SER A 408 27.63 -35.92 -8.44
CA SER A 408 26.56 -36.91 -8.27
C SER A 408 25.20 -36.38 -8.70
N ARG A 409 24.25 -37.28 -9.02
CA ARG A 409 22.89 -36.87 -9.41
C ARG A 409 22.20 -36.01 -8.33
N ASN A 410 22.48 -36.27 -7.06
CA ASN A 410 21.88 -35.52 -5.95
C ASN A 410 22.39 -34.06 -5.91
N GLU A 411 23.67 -33.84 -6.17
CA GLU A 411 24.27 -32.49 -6.24
C GLU A 411 23.82 -31.73 -7.50
N LEU A 412 23.56 -32.45 -8.60
CA LEU A 412 22.91 -31.90 -9.80
C LEU A 412 21.45 -31.48 -9.51
N ASP A 413 20.66 -32.35 -8.88
CA ASP A 413 19.28 -32.04 -8.47
C ASP A 413 19.26 -30.80 -7.54
N GLU A 414 20.14 -30.76 -6.53
CA GLU A 414 20.27 -29.64 -5.58
C GLU A 414 20.71 -28.33 -6.26
N ALA A 415 21.60 -28.39 -7.26
CA ALA A 415 22.00 -27.23 -8.04
C ALA A 415 20.85 -26.68 -8.90
N VAL A 416 20.05 -27.56 -9.52
CA VAL A 416 18.85 -27.17 -10.28
C VAL A 416 17.82 -26.49 -9.37
N ASP A 417 17.52 -27.08 -8.21
CA ASP A 417 16.57 -26.52 -7.25
C ASP A 417 17.03 -25.14 -6.74
N LYS A 418 18.34 -24.94 -6.51
CA LYS A 418 18.91 -23.63 -6.15
C LYS A 418 18.74 -22.59 -7.25
N VAL A 419 19.03 -22.94 -8.51
CA VAL A 419 18.87 -22.02 -9.65
C VAL A 419 17.41 -21.62 -9.83
N ALA A 420 16.48 -22.60 -9.80
CA ALA A 420 15.06 -22.33 -9.91
C ALA A 420 14.52 -21.49 -8.73
N THR A 421 14.95 -21.78 -7.50
CA THR A 421 14.59 -20.98 -6.30
C THR A 421 15.11 -19.55 -6.40
N GLY A 422 16.38 -19.36 -6.80
CA GLY A 422 16.98 -18.04 -6.99
C GLY A 422 16.22 -17.19 -8.00
N ILE A 423 15.95 -17.73 -9.20
CA ILE A 423 15.27 -17.00 -10.28
C ILE A 423 13.80 -16.66 -9.91
N ASN A 424 13.08 -17.56 -9.22
CA ASN A 424 11.74 -17.23 -8.71
C ASN A 424 11.82 -16.09 -7.66
N LYS A 425 12.79 -16.12 -6.73
CA LYS A 425 12.98 -15.05 -5.73
C LYS A 425 13.34 -13.71 -6.38
N VAL A 426 14.12 -13.69 -7.47
CA VAL A 426 14.38 -12.45 -8.25
C VAL A 426 13.07 -11.87 -8.78
N ARG A 427 12.25 -12.68 -9.46
CA ARG A 427 10.94 -12.26 -10.00
C ARG A 427 9.97 -11.74 -8.94
N GLU A 428 10.07 -12.24 -7.71
CA GLU A 428 9.22 -11.86 -6.58
C GLU A 428 9.69 -10.59 -5.85
N LEU A 429 10.91 -10.11 -6.12
CA LEU A 429 11.52 -8.97 -5.42
C LEU A 429 11.85 -7.77 -6.30
N ASP A 430 12.33 -7.98 -7.54
CA ASP A 430 12.67 -6.89 -8.45
C ASP A 430 12.45 -7.27 -9.93
N GLU A 431 11.49 -6.60 -10.57
CA GLU A 431 11.16 -6.82 -11.98
C GLU A 431 12.28 -6.38 -12.93
N ARG A 432 13.04 -5.33 -12.59
CA ARG A 432 14.16 -4.83 -13.42
C ARG A 432 15.27 -5.88 -13.49
N LEU A 433 15.60 -6.50 -12.36
CA LEU A 433 16.59 -7.59 -12.31
C LEU A 433 16.08 -8.88 -12.95
N TYR A 434 14.77 -9.15 -12.91
CA TYR A 434 14.17 -10.24 -13.67
C TYR A 434 14.22 -9.99 -15.18
N LEU A 435 14.00 -8.75 -15.64
CA LEU A 435 14.16 -8.35 -17.03
C LEU A 435 15.61 -8.50 -17.51
N LEU A 436 16.61 -8.07 -16.71
CA LEU A 436 18.03 -8.32 -17.01
C LEU A 436 18.35 -9.82 -17.13
N PHE A 437 17.74 -10.67 -16.30
CA PHE A 437 17.84 -12.13 -16.44
C PHE A 437 17.17 -12.66 -17.72
N CYS A 438 16.02 -12.12 -18.13
CA CYS A 438 15.33 -12.53 -19.36
C CYS A 438 16.04 -12.03 -20.63
N GLU A 439 16.69 -10.88 -20.58
CA GLU A 439 17.35 -10.19 -21.69
C GLU A 439 18.58 -9.41 -21.17
N PRO A 440 19.78 -10.01 -21.11
CA PRO A 440 20.98 -9.33 -20.63
C PRO A 440 21.36 -8.07 -21.43
N GLU A 441 20.84 -7.90 -22.63
CA GLU A 441 21.03 -6.73 -23.51
C GLU A 441 20.04 -5.57 -23.27
N HIS A 442 19.06 -5.74 -22.36
CA HIS A 442 17.93 -4.82 -22.14
C HIS A 442 18.35 -3.39 -21.77
N ASP A 443 17.78 -2.38 -22.41
CA ASP A 443 17.99 -0.98 -22.02
C ASP A 443 17.29 -0.71 -20.68
N LEU A 444 18.02 -0.15 -19.70
CA LEU A 444 17.48 0.23 -18.40
C LEU A 444 17.00 1.68 -18.45
N ASP A 445 15.74 1.94 -18.11
CA ASP A 445 15.17 3.30 -18.09
C ASP A 445 15.88 4.24 -17.10
N SER A 446 16.46 3.71 -16.00
CA SER A 446 17.11 4.51 -14.95
C SER A 446 18.25 3.76 -14.22
N PRO A 447 19.43 3.58 -14.84
CA PRO A 447 20.56 2.83 -14.27
C PRO A 447 20.98 3.28 -12.86
N GLN A 448 21.04 4.60 -12.62
CA GLN A 448 21.36 5.18 -11.31
C GLN A 448 20.48 4.63 -10.19
N THR A 449 19.15 4.71 -10.33
CA THR A 449 18.22 4.26 -9.29
C THR A 449 18.39 2.79 -8.94
N LEU A 450 18.62 1.93 -9.94
CA LEU A 450 18.87 0.51 -9.70
C LEU A 450 20.23 0.28 -9.00
N ALA A 451 21.26 1.08 -9.32
CA ALA A 451 22.55 1.01 -8.65
C ALA A 451 22.47 1.46 -7.18
N GLU A 452 21.72 2.51 -6.89
CA GLU A 452 21.43 3.00 -5.54
C GLU A 452 20.64 1.97 -4.72
N ASP A 453 19.60 1.36 -5.31
CA ASP A 453 18.86 0.27 -4.69
C ASP A 453 19.76 -0.95 -4.39
N LEU A 454 20.60 -1.36 -5.36
CA LEU A 454 21.52 -2.51 -5.26
C LEU A 454 22.61 -2.39 -4.18
N VAL A 455 22.91 -1.17 -3.75
CA VAL A 455 23.90 -0.87 -2.69
C VAL A 455 23.21 -0.46 -1.37
N THR A 456 21.90 -0.23 -1.38
CA THR A 456 21.09 -0.04 -0.18
C THR A 456 20.81 -1.38 0.50
N ALA A 457 21.29 -1.53 1.73
CA ALA A 457 21.15 -2.78 2.49
C ALA A 457 19.67 -3.14 2.73
N ASP A 458 19.38 -4.45 2.70
CA ASP A 458 18.04 -5.04 2.87
C ASP A 458 17.01 -4.67 1.78
N SER A 459 17.39 -3.88 0.76
CA SER A 459 16.50 -3.54 -0.37
C SER A 459 16.07 -4.78 -1.16
N SER A 460 14.92 -4.71 -1.84
CA SER A 460 14.46 -5.83 -2.66
C SER A 460 15.40 -6.10 -3.84
N ALA A 461 16.02 -5.06 -4.42
CA ALA A 461 17.03 -5.18 -5.46
C ALA A 461 18.32 -5.85 -4.95
N GLU A 462 18.82 -5.48 -3.76
CA GLU A 462 20.01 -6.08 -3.15
C GLU A 462 19.77 -7.57 -2.87
N GLN A 463 18.64 -7.90 -2.24
CA GLN A 463 18.22 -9.28 -1.99
C GLN A 463 17.98 -10.11 -3.27
N ALA A 464 17.49 -9.49 -4.34
CA ALA A 464 17.33 -10.13 -5.65
C ALA A 464 18.68 -10.33 -6.35
N GLY A 465 19.58 -9.35 -6.30
CA GLY A 465 20.94 -9.46 -6.82
C GLY A 465 21.71 -10.61 -6.16
N VAL A 466 21.60 -10.75 -4.83
CA VAL A 466 22.14 -11.91 -4.09
C VAL A 466 21.50 -13.23 -4.55
N ALA A 467 20.19 -13.28 -4.77
CA ALA A 467 19.50 -14.47 -5.27
C ALA A 467 19.95 -14.88 -6.69
N LEU A 468 20.19 -13.91 -7.58
CA LEU A 468 20.70 -14.16 -8.93
C LEU A 468 22.18 -14.58 -8.92
N ARG A 469 23.00 -13.94 -8.06
CA ARG A 469 24.41 -14.31 -7.84
C ARG A 469 24.54 -15.78 -7.42
N LEU A 470 23.71 -16.24 -6.48
CA LEU A 470 23.68 -17.65 -6.03
C LEU A 470 23.27 -18.65 -7.14
N ALA A 471 22.41 -18.23 -8.07
CA ALA A 471 22.03 -19.04 -9.23
C ALA A 471 23.17 -19.11 -10.27
N ALA A 472 23.74 -17.97 -10.66
CA ALA A 472 24.87 -17.89 -11.59
C ALA A 472 26.12 -18.63 -11.09
N GLN A 473 26.38 -18.66 -9.77
CA GLN A 473 27.46 -19.46 -9.16
C GLN A 473 27.32 -20.98 -9.37
N GLN A 474 26.19 -21.49 -9.89
CA GLN A 474 26.08 -22.90 -10.30
C GLN A 474 26.62 -23.20 -11.71
N GLN A 475 27.24 -22.22 -12.39
CA GLN A 475 27.90 -22.36 -13.70
C GLN A 475 28.81 -23.61 -13.83
N ARG A 476 29.48 -24.04 -12.75
CA ARG A 476 30.26 -25.30 -12.69
C ARG A 476 29.51 -26.56 -13.16
N VAL A 477 28.18 -26.58 -13.11
CA VAL A 477 27.33 -27.72 -13.51
C VAL A 477 27.01 -27.71 -15.02
N ARG A 478 27.21 -26.57 -15.71
CA ARG A 478 26.93 -26.37 -17.15
C ARG A 478 27.54 -27.46 -18.03
N SER A 479 28.84 -27.70 -17.86
CA SER A 479 29.64 -28.67 -18.64
C SER A 479 29.18 -30.13 -18.54
N ILE A 480 28.32 -30.47 -17.57
CA ILE A 480 27.75 -31.82 -17.39
C ILE A 480 26.48 -32.00 -18.25
N LEU A 481 25.83 -30.90 -18.63
CA LEU A 481 24.53 -30.87 -19.32
C LEU A 481 24.62 -30.35 -20.77
N ASP A 482 25.82 -30.29 -21.35
CA ASP A 482 26.05 -29.84 -22.73
C ASP A 482 25.49 -30.84 -23.78
N LEU A 483 24.17 -30.81 -23.94
CA LEU A 483 23.46 -31.48 -25.01
C LEU A 483 23.75 -30.79 -26.36
N PRO A 484 23.88 -31.53 -27.47
CA PRO A 484 24.07 -30.93 -28.79
C PRO A 484 22.92 -29.94 -29.12
N PRO A 485 23.23 -28.69 -29.54
CA PRO A 485 22.23 -27.64 -29.65
C PRO A 485 21.18 -27.96 -30.73
N ASP A 486 19.91 -28.15 -30.32
CA ASP A 486 18.81 -28.26 -31.28
C ASP A 486 18.58 -26.90 -31.93
N ARG A 487 18.92 -26.81 -33.22
CA ARG A 487 18.78 -25.60 -34.04
C ARG A 487 17.34 -25.06 -34.10
N ARG A 488 16.34 -25.81 -33.64
CA ARG A 488 14.93 -25.39 -33.55
C ARG A 488 14.60 -24.52 -32.33
N LEU A 489 15.56 -24.35 -31.41
CA LEU A 489 15.39 -23.59 -30.17
C LEU A 489 16.10 -22.21 -30.18
N LYS A 490 16.97 -21.94 -31.16
CA LYS A 490 17.71 -20.66 -31.22
C LYS A 490 16.80 -19.45 -31.44
N ASP A 491 15.80 -19.57 -32.31
CA ASP A 491 14.94 -18.45 -32.74
C ASP A 491 13.75 -18.19 -31.79
N ARG A 492 13.90 -18.48 -30.49
CA ARG A 492 12.82 -18.47 -29.50
C ARG A 492 13.07 -17.51 -28.34
N ARG A 493 12.00 -16.82 -27.96
CA ARG A 493 11.88 -15.93 -26.79
C ARG A 493 12.30 -16.64 -25.51
N PHE A 494 13.42 -16.20 -24.93
CA PHE A 494 14.02 -16.81 -23.73
C PHE A 494 13.08 -16.75 -22.53
N ASP A 495 12.40 -15.62 -22.33
CA ASP A 495 11.47 -15.38 -21.23
C ASP A 495 10.37 -16.44 -21.12
N LEU A 496 9.71 -16.77 -22.25
CA LEU A 496 8.66 -17.78 -22.30
C LEU A 496 9.19 -19.21 -22.08
N GLU A 497 10.43 -19.49 -22.49
CA GLU A 497 11.05 -20.80 -22.26
C GLU A 497 11.56 -20.94 -20.81
N ALA A 498 12.09 -19.87 -20.22
CA ALA A 498 12.51 -19.80 -18.82
C ALA A 498 11.32 -19.93 -17.86
N GLU A 499 10.21 -19.25 -18.13
CA GLU A 499 8.97 -19.41 -17.36
C GLU A 499 8.46 -20.87 -17.43
N ALA A 500 8.43 -21.46 -18.62
CA ALA A 500 8.04 -22.86 -18.79
C ALA A 500 9.01 -23.85 -18.14
N TRP A 501 10.30 -23.49 -18.02
CA TRP A 501 11.33 -24.27 -17.32
C TRP A 501 11.15 -24.23 -15.80
N LEU A 502 10.93 -23.05 -15.21
CA LEU A 502 10.59 -22.87 -13.80
C LEU A 502 9.30 -23.62 -13.44
N ASN A 503 8.25 -23.47 -14.26
CA ASN A 503 6.99 -24.20 -14.13
C ASN A 503 7.18 -25.71 -14.27
N THR A 504 8.14 -26.19 -15.07
CA THR A 504 8.47 -27.62 -15.16
C THR A 504 9.08 -28.11 -13.84
N ILE A 505 10.08 -27.42 -13.31
CA ILE A 505 10.78 -27.81 -12.07
C ILE A 505 9.83 -27.78 -10.87
N ALA A 506 9.03 -26.73 -10.70
CA ALA A 506 8.04 -26.62 -9.63
C ALA A 506 7.02 -27.79 -9.61
N ASN A 507 6.75 -28.40 -10.76
CA ASN A 507 5.88 -29.58 -10.87
C ASN A 507 6.64 -30.93 -10.76
N TYR A 508 7.96 -30.95 -10.97
CA TYR A 508 8.81 -32.14 -10.93
C TYR A 508 9.17 -32.54 -9.48
N ARG A 509 8.25 -33.19 -8.76
CA ARG A 509 8.50 -33.77 -7.42
C ARG A 509 9.43 -35.00 -7.41
N ARG A 510 10.32 -35.14 -8.40
CA ARG A 510 11.29 -36.23 -8.58
C ARG A 510 12.49 -35.73 -9.37
N SER A 511 13.65 -36.33 -9.12
CA SER A 511 14.95 -35.95 -9.66
C SER A 511 14.97 -35.57 -11.14
N PHE A 512 15.76 -34.55 -11.45
CA PHE A 512 15.97 -33.98 -12.77
C PHE A 512 16.41 -35.07 -13.74
N ASP A 513 15.88 -35.05 -14.96
CA ASP A 513 16.18 -36.04 -15.99
C ASP A 513 16.91 -35.37 -17.16
N THR A 514 18.18 -35.72 -17.34
CA THR A 514 19.08 -35.11 -18.34
C THR A 514 18.69 -35.43 -19.78
N ASP A 515 17.91 -36.50 -19.99
CA ASP A 515 17.36 -36.86 -21.31
C ASP A 515 15.99 -36.18 -21.57
N SER A 516 15.41 -35.49 -20.57
CA SER A 516 14.15 -34.78 -20.73
C SER A 516 14.34 -33.52 -21.57
N ARG A 517 13.64 -33.47 -22.71
CA ARG A 517 13.68 -32.32 -23.63
C ARG A 517 12.84 -31.16 -23.11
N GLN A 518 13.39 -30.46 -22.12
CA GLN A 518 12.92 -29.16 -21.67
C GLN A 518 12.92 -28.15 -22.85
N LEU A 519 12.08 -27.12 -22.76
CA LEU A 519 11.98 -26.10 -23.83
C LEU A 519 13.29 -25.30 -23.96
N ILE A 520 13.92 -25.02 -22.82
CA ILE A 520 15.28 -24.47 -22.71
C ILE A 520 16.14 -25.38 -21.83
N SER A 521 17.45 -25.39 -22.05
CA SER A 521 18.42 -26.15 -21.26
C SER A 521 18.99 -25.33 -20.09
N LEU A 522 19.31 -26.00 -18.96
CA LEU A 522 19.95 -25.34 -17.81
C LEU A 522 21.21 -24.55 -18.18
N PRO A 523 22.13 -25.03 -19.06
CA PRO A 523 23.22 -24.21 -19.61
C PRO A 523 22.80 -22.80 -20.06
N ARG A 524 21.77 -22.67 -20.92
CA ARG A 524 21.32 -21.37 -21.43
C ARG A 524 20.69 -20.50 -20.32
N VAL A 525 20.05 -21.11 -19.32
CA VAL A 525 19.55 -20.41 -18.12
C VAL A 525 20.69 -19.86 -17.26
N LEU A 526 21.75 -20.64 -17.05
CA LEU A 526 22.96 -20.22 -16.33
C LEU A 526 23.73 -19.13 -17.08
N ASP A 527 23.77 -19.18 -18.41
CA ASP A 527 24.44 -18.18 -19.24
C ASP A 527 23.75 -16.81 -19.17
N PHE A 528 22.41 -16.80 -19.20
CA PHE A 528 21.63 -15.57 -19.05
C PHE A 528 21.71 -15.02 -17.61
N ALA A 529 21.68 -15.88 -16.59
CA ALA A 529 21.93 -15.46 -15.20
C ALA A 529 23.34 -14.87 -14.99
N ALA A 530 24.36 -15.40 -15.68
CA ALA A 530 25.71 -14.85 -15.66
C ALA A 530 25.81 -13.49 -16.38
N GLY A 531 25.16 -13.34 -17.54
CA GLY A 531 25.10 -12.04 -18.25
C GLY A 531 24.39 -10.94 -17.44
N ALA A 532 23.28 -11.28 -16.79
CA ALA A 532 22.59 -10.36 -15.89
C ALA A 532 23.45 -9.99 -14.67
N LEU A 533 24.17 -10.95 -14.09
CA LEU A 533 25.06 -10.71 -12.96
C LEU A 533 26.20 -9.73 -13.30
N VAL A 534 26.79 -9.82 -14.50
CA VAL A 534 27.82 -8.86 -14.96
C VAL A 534 27.33 -7.41 -14.86
N ARG A 535 26.08 -7.13 -15.27
CA ARG A 535 25.50 -5.79 -15.19
C ARG A 535 25.17 -5.37 -13.75
N ILE A 536 24.69 -6.29 -12.92
CA ILE A 536 24.45 -6.03 -11.48
C ILE A 536 25.74 -5.63 -10.76
N GLU A 537 26.82 -6.38 -10.94
CA GLU A 537 28.10 -6.04 -10.29
C GLU A 537 28.72 -4.76 -10.86
N ALA A 538 28.52 -4.45 -12.15
CA ALA A 538 28.97 -3.18 -12.73
C ALA A 538 28.24 -1.96 -12.15
N LEU A 539 26.90 -2.03 -12.01
CA LEU A 539 26.10 -0.99 -11.36
C LEU A 539 26.55 -0.77 -9.91
N ARG A 540 26.76 -1.84 -9.15
CA ARG A 540 27.28 -1.78 -7.78
C ARG A 540 28.67 -1.17 -7.72
N ALA A 541 29.61 -1.68 -8.52
CA ALA A 541 31.00 -1.22 -8.53
C ALA A 541 31.11 0.24 -8.97
N ALA A 542 30.24 0.75 -9.85
CA ALA A 542 30.19 2.17 -10.19
C ALA A 542 29.84 3.05 -8.97
N VAL A 543 28.88 2.65 -8.14
CA VAL A 543 28.53 3.39 -6.91
C VAL A 543 29.59 3.22 -5.82
N GLU A 544 30.11 2.01 -5.63
CA GLU A 544 31.16 1.71 -4.63
C GLU A 544 32.46 2.48 -4.96
N ILE A 545 32.90 2.50 -6.22
CA ILE A 545 34.12 3.23 -6.64
C ILE A 545 33.98 4.74 -6.48
N VAL A 546 32.83 5.36 -6.80
CA VAL A 546 32.67 6.82 -6.62
C VAL A 546 32.59 7.22 -5.15
N ARG A 547 32.10 6.33 -4.27
CA ARG A 547 32.09 6.57 -2.81
C ARG A 547 33.48 6.52 -2.18
N ASP A 548 34.36 5.66 -2.70
CA ASP A 548 35.70 5.43 -2.16
C ASP A 548 36.81 6.25 -2.87
N ALA A 549 36.53 6.90 -4.00
CA ALA A 549 37.50 7.69 -4.76
C ALA A 549 37.88 9.01 -4.06
N GLU A 550 39.18 9.32 -4.00
CA GLU A 550 39.66 10.64 -3.55
C GLU A 550 39.56 11.70 -4.66
N SER A 551 39.42 11.28 -5.93
CA SER A 551 39.25 12.17 -7.08
C SER A 551 38.41 11.58 -8.22
N ALA A 552 37.75 12.46 -8.98
CA ALA A 552 36.96 12.07 -10.15
C ALA A 552 37.77 11.43 -11.30
N GLU A 553 39.11 11.50 -11.28
CA GLU A 553 39.98 10.83 -12.25
C GLU A 553 40.12 9.32 -11.97
N GLU A 554 39.77 8.85 -10.77
CA GLU A 554 39.85 7.44 -10.37
C GLU A 554 38.56 6.67 -10.75
N ALA A 555 37.42 7.38 -10.71
CA ALA A 555 36.08 6.85 -10.96
C ALA A 555 35.79 6.62 -12.46
N THR A 556 36.51 5.68 -13.07
CA THR A 556 36.42 5.38 -14.50
C THR A 556 35.71 4.06 -14.80
N VAL A 557 35.09 3.97 -15.98
CA VAL A 557 34.51 2.72 -16.52
C VAL A 557 35.52 1.57 -16.46
N VAL A 558 36.78 1.85 -16.79
CA VAL A 558 37.87 0.86 -16.77
C VAL A 558 38.14 0.31 -15.36
N ALA A 559 37.97 1.12 -14.31
CA ALA A 559 38.05 0.66 -12.92
C ALA A 559 36.83 -0.21 -12.55
N VAL A 560 35.62 0.19 -12.99
CA VAL A 560 34.38 -0.60 -12.83
C VAL A 560 34.51 -1.98 -13.50
N SER A 561 34.98 -2.03 -14.76
CA SER A 561 35.21 -3.28 -15.49
C SER A 561 36.25 -4.17 -14.81
N GLN A 562 37.34 -3.60 -14.28
CA GLN A 562 38.34 -4.35 -13.53
C GLN A 562 37.78 -4.93 -12.22
N CYS A 563 36.89 -4.20 -11.54
CA CYS A 563 36.23 -4.67 -10.33
C CYS A 563 35.31 -5.88 -10.63
N TYR A 564 34.34 -5.73 -11.54
CA TYR A 564 33.39 -6.82 -11.81
C TYR A 564 34.04 -8.04 -12.46
N GLU A 565 35.05 -7.87 -13.34
CA GLU A 565 35.78 -9.01 -13.92
C GLU A 565 36.60 -9.77 -12.88
N THR A 566 37.17 -9.09 -11.89
CA THR A 566 37.88 -9.77 -10.79
C THR A 566 36.92 -10.61 -9.96
N LEU A 567 35.76 -10.02 -9.59
CA LEU A 567 34.72 -10.69 -8.79
C LEU A 567 34.03 -11.85 -9.50
N LEU A 568 33.84 -11.76 -10.82
CA LEU A 568 33.06 -12.71 -11.62
C LEU A 568 33.88 -13.66 -12.49
N SER A 569 35.21 -13.62 -12.42
CA SER A 569 36.14 -14.40 -13.25
C SER A 569 35.76 -15.88 -13.43
N ASP A 570 35.45 -16.62 -12.35
CA ASP A 570 35.00 -18.02 -12.41
C ASP A 570 33.66 -18.22 -13.15
N VAL A 571 32.79 -17.21 -13.11
CA VAL A 571 31.44 -17.23 -13.71
C VAL A 571 31.50 -16.84 -15.19
N THR A 572 32.22 -15.75 -15.52
CA THR A 572 32.37 -15.26 -16.91
C THR A 572 33.23 -16.18 -17.77
N PHE A 573 34.17 -16.93 -17.18
CA PHE A 573 34.98 -17.93 -17.87
C PHE A 573 34.18 -19.20 -18.25
N LEU A 574 33.17 -19.58 -17.45
CA LEU A 574 32.37 -20.79 -17.68
C LEU A 574 31.11 -20.55 -18.53
N ALA A 575 30.63 -19.31 -18.61
CA ALA A 575 29.43 -18.93 -19.35
C ALA A 575 29.62 -18.86 -20.88
N ASP A 576 28.53 -18.62 -21.62
CA ASP A 576 28.59 -18.39 -23.06
C ASP A 576 29.24 -17.05 -23.44
N SER A 577 30.21 -17.09 -24.36
CA SER A 577 31.00 -15.92 -24.72
C SER A 577 30.29 -14.89 -25.61
N GLU A 578 29.21 -15.25 -26.31
CA GLU A 578 28.36 -14.29 -27.02
C GLU A 578 27.52 -13.49 -26.01
N VAL A 579 26.90 -14.19 -25.05
CA VAL A 579 26.07 -13.58 -23.98
C VAL A 579 26.89 -12.65 -23.07
N ILE A 580 28.07 -13.10 -22.61
CA ILE A 580 28.93 -12.28 -21.74
C ILE A 580 29.52 -11.07 -22.50
N ALA A 581 29.84 -11.20 -23.79
CA ALA A 581 30.35 -10.06 -24.57
C ALA A 581 29.29 -8.96 -24.73
N ALA A 582 28.03 -9.33 -24.98
CA ALA A 582 26.93 -8.37 -25.07
C ALA A 582 26.60 -7.74 -23.71
N ALA A 583 26.59 -8.56 -22.64
CA ALA A 583 26.39 -8.08 -21.27
C ALA A 583 27.46 -7.08 -20.82
N ARG A 584 28.74 -7.31 -21.13
CA ARG A 584 29.85 -6.36 -20.88
C ARG A 584 29.63 -5.01 -21.57
N GLN A 585 29.30 -5.01 -22.87
CA GLN A 585 29.06 -3.78 -23.61
C GLN A 585 27.94 -2.94 -22.98
N ARG A 586 26.89 -3.58 -22.45
CA ARG A 586 25.83 -2.89 -21.71
C ARG A 586 26.28 -2.47 -20.31
N ALA A 587 26.96 -3.32 -19.56
CA ALA A 587 27.51 -3.02 -18.24
C ALA A 587 28.41 -1.78 -18.25
N ASP A 588 29.26 -1.64 -19.27
CA ASP A 588 30.13 -0.48 -19.44
C ASP A 588 29.31 0.80 -19.77
N THR A 589 28.21 0.69 -20.55
CA THR A 589 27.28 1.80 -20.85
C THR A 589 26.45 2.22 -19.63
N ASP A 590 25.99 1.23 -18.84
CA ASP A 590 25.28 1.45 -17.59
C ASP A 590 26.22 2.16 -16.59
N ALA A 591 27.48 1.71 -16.50
CA ALA A 591 28.51 2.30 -15.65
C ALA A 591 28.85 3.75 -16.06
N GLU A 592 29.03 4.05 -17.36
CA GLU A 592 29.18 5.45 -17.84
C GLU A 592 28.04 6.34 -17.33
N THR A 593 26.80 5.84 -17.39
CA THR A 593 25.60 6.56 -16.94
C THR A 593 25.60 6.80 -15.42
N VAL A 594 25.95 5.79 -14.62
CA VAL A 594 26.02 5.90 -13.15
C VAL A 594 27.16 6.80 -12.70
N LEU A 595 28.36 6.64 -13.26
CA LEU A 595 29.55 7.43 -12.92
C LEU A 595 29.31 8.93 -13.18
N ALA A 596 28.71 9.28 -14.32
CA ALA A 596 28.36 10.67 -14.64
C ALA A 596 27.34 11.26 -13.65
N ALA A 597 26.31 10.49 -13.28
CA ALA A 597 25.27 10.95 -12.35
C ALA A 597 25.82 11.19 -10.93
N VAL A 598 26.58 10.26 -10.37
CA VAL A 598 27.13 10.41 -9.01
C VAL A 598 28.20 11.52 -8.98
N ALA A 599 28.96 11.72 -10.07
CA ALA A 599 29.87 12.87 -10.19
C ALA A 599 29.11 14.22 -10.22
N ALA A 600 27.96 14.29 -10.89
CA ALA A 600 27.09 15.47 -10.89
C ALA A 600 26.53 15.78 -9.48
N ASP A 601 26.06 14.76 -8.75
CA ASP A 601 25.56 14.93 -7.38
C ASP A 601 26.69 15.35 -6.40
N ALA A 602 27.90 14.78 -6.53
CA ALA A 602 29.07 15.21 -5.75
C ALA A 602 29.46 16.67 -6.02
N TRP A 603 29.34 17.14 -7.27
CA TRP A 603 29.54 18.55 -7.60
C TRP A 603 28.44 19.46 -7.03
N ILE A 604 27.18 19.01 -7.07
CA ILE A 604 26.03 19.72 -6.49
C ILE A 604 26.26 19.98 -4.99
N ASP A 605 26.69 18.96 -4.23
CA ASP A 605 26.96 19.14 -2.80
C ASP A 605 28.22 20.00 -2.54
N LYS A 606 29.25 19.97 -3.40
CA LYS A 606 30.37 20.94 -3.34
C LYS A 606 29.89 22.38 -3.50
N VAL A 607 29.03 22.65 -4.49
CA VAL A 607 28.43 23.99 -4.71
C VAL A 607 27.58 24.41 -3.51
N ARG A 608 26.80 23.49 -2.93
CA ARG A 608 25.94 23.72 -1.77
C ARG A 608 26.73 24.00 -0.49
N ALA A 609 27.83 23.28 -0.25
CA ALA A 609 28.75 23.54 0.86
C ALA A 609 29.39 24.93 0.76
N ALA A 610 30.02 25.25 -0.37
CA ALA A 610 30.66 26.56 -0.57
C ALA A 610 29.68 27.74 -0.49
N ALA A 611 28.43 27.54 -0.93
CA ALA A 611 27.35 28.50 -0.75
C ALA A 611 26.98 28.73 0.73
N PHE A 612 26.98 27.68 1.56
CA PHE A 612 26.67 27.77 2.98
C PHE A 612 27.81 28.36 3.81
N ASP A 613 29.07 27.96 3.56
CA ASP A 613 30.25 28.52 4.24
C ASP A 613 30.35 30.04 4.01
N TRP A 614 29.99 30.49 2.80
CA TRP A 614 29.91 31.92 2.47
C TRP A 614 28.76 32.63 3.19
N VAL A 615 27.57 32.01 3.31
CA VAL A 615 26.44 32.58 4.07
C VAL A 615 26.75 32.67 5.56
N ASP A 616 27.48 31.71 6.12
CA ASP A 616 27.96 31.78 7.51
C ASP A 616 28.97 32.91 7.67
N THR A 617 29.93 33.06 6.75
CA THR A 617 30.89 34.18 6.74
C THR A 617 30.18 35.55 6.67
N VAL A 618 29.16 35.67 5.81
CA VAL A 618 28.28 36.85 5.69
C VAL A 618 27.54 37.12 7.01
N THR A 619 27.10 36.07 7.71
CA THR A 619 26.38 36.14 8.98
C THR A 619 27.30 36.57 10.13
N GLU A 620 28.45 35.92 10.30
CA GLU A 620 29.44 36.21 11.34
C GLU A 620 30.07 37.61 11.19
N SER A 621 30.16 38.13 9.96
CA SER A 621 30.66 39.49 9.70
C SER A 621 29.73 40.61 10.19
N GLY A 622 28.46 40.31 10.48
CA GLY A 622 27.42 41.30 10.78
C GLY A 622 26.89 42.07 9.57
N ALA A 623 27.33 41.75 8.33
CA ALA A 623 26.89 42.44 7.12
C ALA A 623 25.36 42.41 6.93
N ILE A 624 24.69 41.38 7.44
CA ILE A 624 23.23 41.20 7.42
C ILE A 624 22.45 42.06 8.42
N GLU A 625 23.09 42.97 9.16
CA GLU A 625 22.37 43.95 9.99
C GLU A 625 21.75 45.10 9.17
N SER A 626 22.26 45.39 7.98
CA SER A 626 21.72 46.44 7.10
C SER A 626 22.00 46.20 5.62
N LEU A 627 21.14 46.71 4.74
CA LEU A 627 21.30 46.54 3.28
C LEU A 627 22.58 47.21 2.76
N ASP A 628 22.97 48.36 3.32
CA ASP A 628 24.21 49.07 2.95
C ASP A 628 25.45 48.23 3.28
N ALA A 629 25.48 47.60 4.47
CA ALA A 629 26.58 46.73 4.89
C ALA A 629 26.65 45.43 4.07
N LEU A 630 25.49 44.80 3.78
CA LEU A 630 25.42 43.65 2.88
C LEU A 630 25.90 44.01 1.47
N THR A 631 25.51 45.16 0.94
CA THR A 631 25.94 45.60 -0.41
C THR A 631 27.44 45.80 -0.47
N ALA A 632 28.05 46.42 0.55
CA ALA A 632 29.51 46.55 0.63
C ALA A 632 30.20 45.18 0.72
N PHE A 633 29.68 44.24 1.53
CA PHE A 633 30.22 42.88 1.64
C PHE A 633 30.10 42.09 0.32
N LEU A 634 29.02 42.28 -0.43
CA LEU A 634 28.81 41.66 -1.75
C LEU A 634 29.82 42.17 -2.79
N ASP A 635 30.20 43.46 -2.73
CA ASP A 635 31.20 44.06 -3.62
C ASP A 635 32.65 43.67 -3.21
N GLU A 636 32.96 43.58 -1.91
CA GLU A 636 34.31 43.24 -1.41
C GLU A 636 34.59 41.72 -1.44
N THR A 637 33.60 40.89 -1.11
CA THR A 637 33.72 39.44 -0.92
C THR A 637 32.57 38.65 -1.55
N PRO A 638 32.37 38.74 -2.88
CA PRO A 638 31.34 37.97 -3.58
C PRO A 638 31.64 36.45 -3.54
N LEU A 639 30.60 35.63 -3.32
CA LEU A 639 30.67 34.18 -3.52
C LEU A 639 31.26 33.83 -4.89
N ALA A 640 32.47 33.26 -4.88
CA ALA A 640 33.14 32.70 -6.04
C ALA A 640 33.02 31.18 -5.98
N LEU A 641 32.46 30.59 -7.03
CA LEU A 641 32.39 29.15 -7.24
C LEU A 641 33.29 28.76 -8.41
N ASP A 642 33.89 27.57 -8.33
CA ASP A 642 34.66 26.99 -9.43
C ASP A 642 33.77 26.71 -10.65
N SER A 643 34.38 26.59 -11.82
CA SER A 643 33.70 26.12 -13.03
C SER A 643 33.58 24.58 -13.01
N PRO A 644 32.42 23.99 -13.35
CA PRO A 644 32.21 22.54 -13.32
C PRO A 644 33.05 21.73 -14.32
N GLY A 645 33.60 22.37 -15.36
CA GLY A 645 34.46 21.72 -16.35
C GLY A 645 34.00 22.01 -17.78
N GLU A 646 34.06 21.00 -18.64
CA GLU A 646 33.47 21.01 -19.98
C GLU A 646 32.04 20.46 -19.93
N GLY A 647 31.09 21.13 -20.57
CA GLY A 647 29.68 20.69 -20.63
C GLY A 647 28.74 21.76 -21.17
N GLU A 648 27.44 21.48 -21.24
CA GLU A 648 26.43 22.48 -21.60
C GLU A 648 25.98 23.24 -20.35
N PHE A 649 26.24 24.55 -20.32
CA PHE A 649 25.72 25.43 -19.26
C PHE A 649 24.24 25.72 -19.48
N PRO A 650 23.43 25.89 -18.42
CA PRO A 650 22.05 26.33 -18.53
C PRO A 650 21.96 27.72 -19.18
N GLY A 651 20.80 28.00 -19.79
CA GLY A 651 20.50 29.28 -20.41
C GLY A 651 20.36 30.44 -19.41
N ALA A 652 19.67 31.49 -19.86
CA ALA A 652 19.42 32.67 -19.03
C ALA A 652 18.79 32.30 -17.67
N PHE A 653 19.27 32.96 -16.62
CA PHE A 653 18.78 32.79 -15.25
C PHE A 653 17.27 33.10 -15.18
N PRO A 654 16.41 32.19 -14.66
CA PRO A 654 14.97 32.41 -14.60
C PRO A 654 14.56 33.60 -13.72
N ASP A 655 13.77 34.53 -14.27
CA ASP A 655 13.29 35.71 -13.53
C ASP A 655 12.47 35.34 -12.28
N GLU A 656 11.75 34.20 -12.32
CA GLU A 656 11.06 33.61 -11.16
C GLU A 656 11.97 33.44 -9.94
N LEU A 657 13.22 33.04 -10.15
CA LEU A 657 14.18 32.82 -9.07
C LEU A 657 14.75 34.14 -8.53
N ALA A 658 14.67 35.24 -9.30
CA ALA A 658 14.99 36.59 -8.86
C ALA A 658 13.77 37.34 -8.29
N ALA A 659 12.61 36.69 -8.18
CA ALA A 659 11.42 37.30 -7.57
C ALA A 659 11.66 37.60 -6.08
N ASP A 660 11.09 38.72 -5.64
CA ASP A 660 11.00 39.12 -4.24
C ASP A 660 10.14 38.11 -3.47
N THR A 661 10.74 37.39 -2.52
CA THR A 661 10.04 36.44 -1.64
C THR A 661 9.26 37.16 -0.53
N ALA A 662 9.48 38.47 -0.40
CA ALA A 662 8.99 39.33 0.66
C ALA A 662 9.35 38.79 2.06
N LEU A 663 10.51 38.13 2.17
CA LEU A 663 11.17 37.79 3.44
C LEU A 663 11.96 38.98 3.97
N GLY A 664 12.40 39.89 3.10
CA GLY A 664 13.00 41.18 3.44
C GLY A 664 14.29 41.39 2.68
N GLU A 665 14.55 42.64 2.27
CA GLU A 665 15.58 43.05 1.30
C GLU A 665 16.97 42.41 1.52
N ILE A 666 17.38 42.21 2.78
CA ILE A 666 18.66 41.58 3.16
C ILE A 666 18.66 40.07 2.84
N VAL A 667 17.58 39.35 3.16
CA VAL A 667 17.42 37.92 2.86
C VAL A 667 17.30 37.74 1.35
N ASP A 668 16.44 38.53 0.70
CA ASP A 668 16.19 38.48 -0.73
C ASP A 668 17.44 38.80 -1.58
N ALA A 669 18.26 39.77 -1.16
CA ALA A 669 19.55 40.07 -1.80
C ALA A 669 20.58 38.94 -1.61
N THR A 670 20.74 38.44 -0.38
CA THR A 670 21.69 37.34 -0.06
C THR A 670 21.33 36.08 -0.84
N ARG A 671 20.06 35.67 -0.77
CA ARG A 671 19.46 34.57 -1.54
C ARG A 671 19.74 34.72 -3.03
N THR A 672 19.40 35.87 -3.60
CA THR A 672 19.53 36.12 -5.04
C THR A 672 20.99 36.11 -5.51
N HIS A 673 21.93 36.57 -4.68
CA HIS A 673 23.37 36.47 -4.99
C HIS A 673 23.84 35.02 -5.06
N VAL A 674 23.58 34.24 -4.00
CA VAL A 674 24.00 32.83 -3.92
C VAL A 674 23.39 32.00 -5.04
N VAL A 675 22.08 32.13 -5.25
CA VAL A 675 21.34 31.41 -6.29
C VAL A 675 21.83 31.77 -7.71
N ARG A 676 22.22 33.03 -7.97
CA ARG A 676 22.83 33.45 -9.25
C ARG A 676 24.29 33.03 -9.41
N ALA A 677 25.02 32.80 -8.32
CA ALA A 677 26.34 32.19 -8.36
C ALA A 677 26.22 30.69 -8.70
N ALA A 678 25.37 29.96 -7.97
CA ALA A 678 25.11 28.54 -8.19
C ALA A 678 24.65 28.25 -9.63
N TRP A 679 23.70 29.01 -10.19
CA TRP A 679 23.24 28.81 -11.57
C TRP A 679 24.36 28.90 -12.63
N LYS A 680 25.44 29.65 -12.37
CA LYS A 680 26.61 29.75 -13.28
C LYS A 680 27.63 28.63 -13.09
N ALA A 681 27.59 27.95 -11.94
CA ALA A 681 28.49 26.86 -11.57
C ALA A 681 27.86 25.46 -11.78
N LEU A 682 26.70 25.40 -12.44
CA LEU A 682 25.98 24.15 -12.73
C LEU A 682 25.90 23.95 -14.25
N LEU A 683 25.90 22.68 -14.68
CA LEU A 683 25.66 22.27 -16.06
C LEU A 683 24.21 21.78 -16.20
N VAL A 684 23.74 21.53 -17.43
CA VAL A 684 22.38 21.04 -17.70
C VAL A 684 22.11 19.68 -17.04
N GLU A 685 23.12 18.81 -16.96
CA GLU A 685 23.04 17.50 -16.30
C GLU A 685 22.89 17.61 -14.77
N HIS A 686 23.37 18.70 -14.14
CA HIS A 686 23.20 18.97 -12.71
C HIS A 686 21.76 19.43 -12.36
N HIS A 687 20.79 19.19 -13.25
CA HIS A 687 19.38 19.60 -13.19
C HIS A 687 19.17 20.98 -12.55
N PRO A 688 19.76 22.06 -13.12
CA PRO A 688 20.12 23.26 -12.37
C PRO A 688 18.93 23.97 -11.72
N ARG A 689 17.72 23.86 -12.27
CA ARG A 689 16.50 24.37 -11.62
C ARG A 689 16.14 23.60 -10.34
N LYS A 690 16.06 22.26 -10.39
CA LYS A 690 15.79 21.39 -9.22
C LYS A 690 16.81 21.64 -8.11
N THR A 691 18.09 21.73 -8.49
CA THR A 691 19.21 21.98 -7.58
C THR A 691 19.12 23.36 -6.93
N VAL A 692 18.80 24.40 -7.71
CA VAL A 692 18.65 25.77 -7.20
C VAL A 692 17.38 25.97 -6.37
N ASP A 693 16.26 25.35 -6.73
CA ASP A 693 15.03 25.39 -5.91
C ASP A 693 15.28 24.74 -4.53
N LYS A 694 16.01 23.61 -4.47
CA LYS A 694 16.44 22.98 -3.21
C LYS A 694 17.38 23.89 -2.39
N LEU A 695 18.36 24.52 -3.06
CA LEU A 695 19.30 25.46 -2.42
C LEU A 695 18.57 26.70 -1.87
N ASP A 696 17.56 27.23 -2.56
CA ASP A 696 16.72 28.33 -2.08
C ASP A 696 16.00 27.95 -0.77
N SER A 697 15.34 26.79 -0.74
CA SER A 697 14.67 26.29 0.46
C SER A 697 15.63 26.15 1.67
N ASP A 698 16.84 25.62 1.44
CA ASP A 698 17.89 25.55 2.48
C ASP A 698 18.34 26.96 2.93
N LEU A 699 18.54 27.89 2.00
CA LEU A 699 18.94 29.27 2.29
C LEU A 699 17.89 30.02 3.11
N ARG A 700 16.60 29.87 2.80
CA ARG A 700 15.50 30.43 3.61
C ARG A 700 15.51 29.85 5.02
N ARG A 701 15.72 28.52 5.15
CA ARG A 701 15.81 27.83 6.43
C ARG A 701 16.99 28.33 7.28
N ARG A 702 18.13 28.63 6.66
CA ARG A 702 19.33 29.18 7.32
C ARG A 702 19.14 30.65 7.73
N LEU A 703 18.66 31.49 6.80
CA LEU A 703 18.50 32.94 6.99
C LEU A 703 17.26 33.35 7.82
N ARG A 704 16.41 32.41 8.25
CA ARG A 704 15.10 32.69 8.88
C ARG A 704 15.12 33.70 10.03
N GLY A 705 16.17 33.71 10.88
CA GLY A 705 16.30 34.67 12.00
C GLY A 705 16.45 36.14 11.56
N HIS A 706 16.86 36.36 10.32
CA HIS A 706 17.13 37.69 9.75
C HIS A 706 15.98 38.23 8.90
N ALA A 707 14.93 37.43 8.68
CA ALA A 707 13.73 37.84 7.96
C ALA A 707 13.00 39.01 8.65
N ARG A 708 12.39 39.88 7.84
CA ARG A 708 11.58 41.05 8.22
C ARG A 708 10.29 41.04 7.39
N ILE A 709 9.40 40.14 7.76
CA ILE A 709 8.15 39.84 7.05
C ILE A 709 7.08 40.86 7.44
N THR A 710 6.35 41.39 6.45
CA THR A 710 5.24 42.32 6.70
C THR A 710 4.09 41.58 7.42
N PRO A 711 3.72 41.95 8.67
CA PRO A 711 2.75 41.17 9.44
C PRO A 711 1.31 41.42 8.99
N ARG A 712 0.59 40.32 8.72
CA ARG A 712 -0.88 40.27 8.69
C ARG A 712 -1.38 40.29 10.14
N ARG A 713 -2.55 40.88 10.41
CA ARG A 713 -3.15 40.92 11.75
C ARG A 713 -4.45 40.13 11.78
N GLU A 714 -4.46 39.02 12.52
CA GLU A 714 -5.62 38.12 12.64
C GLU A 714 -6.03 37.89 14.09
N ARG A 715 -7.31 37.57 14.32
CA ARG A 715 -7.86 37.35 15.67
C ARG A 715 -7.70 35.90 16.11
N HIS A 716 -7.33 35.67 17.37
CA HIS A 716 -7.26 34.33 17.93
C HIS A 716 -8.63 33.83 18.42
N GLN A 717 -8.89 32.52 18.30
CA GLN A 717 -10.15 31.88 18.71
C GLN A 717 -10.46 32.07 20.20
N ARG A 718 -9.49 31.77 21.09
CA ARG A 718 -9.65 31.91 22.56
C ARG A 718 -9.76 33.37 23.02
N ASN A 719 -9.09 34.31 22.34
CA ASN A 719 -9.08 35.72 22.73
C ASN A 719 -9.35 36.66 21.51
N PRO A 720 -10.61 36.76 21.04
CA PRO A 720 -10.95 37.53 19.83
C PRO A 720 -10.76 39.05 19.95
N ARG A 721 -10.42 39.56 21.14
CA ARG A 721 -10.10 40.98 21.36
C ARG A 721 -8.67 41.32 20.93
N VAL A 722 -7.76 40.35 20.96
CA VAL A 722 -6.37 40.50 20.53
C VAL A 722 -6.25 40.16 19.04
N ALA A 723 -5.53 41.00 18.29
CA ALA A 723 -5.15 40.73 16.91
C ALA A 723 -3.64 40.47 16.86
N LEU A 724 -3.26 39.21 16.62
CA LEU A 724 -1.88 38.77 16.57
C LEU A 724 -1.23 39.15 15.24
N PRO A 725 -0.01 39.73 15.23
CA PRO A 725 0.82 39.83 14.04
C PRO A 725 1.33 38.44 13.63
N VAL A 726 1.01 38.02 12.41
CA VAL A 726 1.34 36.70 11.86
C VAL A 726 1.75 36.78 10.38
N ALA A 727 2.39 35.74 9.87
CA ALA A 727 2.58 35.50 8.44
C ALA A 727 2.26 34.05 8.09
N SER A 728 1.88 33.79 6.84
CA SER A 728 1.67 32.42 6.35
C SER A 728 2.99 31.66 6.27
N LEU A 729 2.95 30.37 6.57
CA LEU A 729 4.11 29.48 6.59
C LEU A 729 4.60 29.16 5.17
N GLU A 730 3.74 29.23 4.15
CA GLU A 730 4.14 29.28 2.72
C GLU A 730 5.15 30.41 2.47
N ARG A 731 4.89 31.62 2.96
CA ARG A 731 5.78 32.78 2.71
C ARG A 731 7.14 32.60 3.38
N LEU A 732 7.21 31.87 4.51
CA LEU A 732 8.45 31.53 5.19
C LEU A 732 9.23 30.42 4.48
N SER A 733 8.54 29.31 4.17
CA SER A 733 9.14 28.07 3.66
C SER A 733 9.36 28.05 2.15
N GLY A 734 8.51 28.74 1.39
CA GLY A 734 8.33 28.54 -0.05
C GLY A 734 7.37 27.39 -0.43
N ASN A 735 6.79 26.69 0.54
CA ASN A 735 5.91 25.53 0.31
C ASN A 735 4.42 25.96 0.26
N PRO A 736 3.73 25.85 -0.91
CA PRO A 736 2.34 26.28 -1.06
C PRO A 736 1.33 25.41 -0.31
N GLU A 737 1.67 24.15 0.04
CA GLU A 737 0.81 23.29 0.85
C GLU A 737 0.58 23.91 2.24
N LEU A 738 1.58 24.62 2.76
CA LEU A 738 1.59 25.22 4.09
C LEU A 738 1.03 26.66 4.11
N SER A 739 0.29 27.05 3.07
CA SER A 739 -0.31 28.39 2.91
C SER A 739 -1.38 28.71 3.95
N HIS A 740 -2.09 27.69 4.44
CA HIS A 740 -3.15 27.80 5.45
C HIS A 740 -2.61 27.84 6.89
N TYR A 741 -1.35 27.44 7.10
CA TYR A 741 -0.63 27.60 8.37
C TYR A 741 -0.05 29.00 8.52
N PHE A 742 -0.02 29.50 9.77
CA PHE A 742 0.47 30.82 10.13
C PHE A 742 1.42 30.75 11.32
N VAL A 743 2.47 31.58 11.27
CA VAL A 743 3.50 31.71 12.31
C VAL A 743 3.45 33.09 12.95
N ARG A 744 3.82 33.17 14.23
CA ARG A 744 3.83 34.43 14.98
C ARG A 744 5.00 35.34 14.59
N LEU A 745 4.70 36.64 14.49
CA LEU A 745 5.70 37.68 14.28
C LEU A 745 5.80 38.63 15.47
N SER A 746 6.89 39.40 15.54
CA SER A 746 6.98 40.62 16.33
C SER A 746 6.24 41.78 15.67
N THR A 747 6.10 42.92 16.36
CA THR A 747 5.50 44.13 15.78
C THR A 747 6.35 44.79 14.69
N ASP A 748 7.65 44.51 14.66
CA ASP A 748 8.62 44.91 13.62
C ASP A 748 8.89 43.80 12.57
N GLY A 749 8.10 42.72 12.57
CA GLY A 749 8.09 41.71 11.48
C GLY A 749 9.18 40.63 11.56
N LYS A 750 9.87 40.49 12.69
CA LYS A 750 10.74 39.32 12.94
C LYS A 750 9.87 38.09 13.24
N LEU A 751 10.39 36.89 13.00
CA LEU A 751 9.82 35.67 13.60
C LEU A 751 9.89 35.77 15.13
N LEU A 752 8.79 35.46 15.82
CA LEU A 752 8.75 35.43 17.28
C LEU A 752 9.06 34.01 17.74
N PHE A 753 10.34 33.78 18.05
CA PHE A 753 10.81 32.57 18.71
C PHE A 753 10.45 32.58 20.20
N LEU A 754 10.19 31.41 20.75
CA LEU A 754 9.79 31.25 22.15
C LEU A 754 11.03 31.21 23.06
N GLU A 755 11.50 32.38 23.51
CA GLU A 755 12.71 32.53 24.33
C GLU A 755 12.69 31.71 25.63
N ASP A 756 11.50 31.49 26.21
CA ASP A 756 11.29 30.69 27.44
C ASP A 756 11.01 29.19 27.17
N TYR A 757 11.26 28.67 25.96
CA TYR A 757 10.89 27.29 25.57
C TYR A 757 12.03 26.53 24.85
N GLU A 758 12.50 25.46 25.49
CA GLU A 758 13.67 24.64 25.10
C GLU A 758 14.92 25.48 24.75
N ASP A 759 15.31 25.53 23.47
CA ASP A 759 16.51 26.18 22.94
C ASP A 759 16.23 27.52 22.26
N GLY A 760 14.98 28.00 22.30
CA GLY A 760 14.55 29.18 21.56
C GLY A 760 14.46 28.98 20.04
N SER A 761 14.43 27.74 19.52
CA SER A 761 14.22 27.48 18.08
C SER A 761 12.75 27.35 17.67
N TYR A 762 11.85 27.17 18.65
CA TYR A 762 10.43 26.90 18.46
C TYR A 762 9.60 28.16 18.18
N ILE A 763 8.51 27.98 17.43
CA ILE A 763 7.51 29.01 17.15
C ILE A 763 6.08 28.48 17.34
N ASP A 764 5.16 29.38 17.71
CA ASP A 764 3.72 29.09 17.75
C ASP A 764 3.18 28.85 16.31
N LEU A 765 2.45 27.75 16.12
CA LEU A 765 1.80 27.37 14.86
C LEU A 765 0.28 27.56 14.98
N TYR A 766 -0.31 28.28 14.02
CA TYR A 766 -1.75 28.52 13.93
C TYR A 766 -2.32 28.05 12.59
N GLU A 767 -3.57 27.62 12.58
CA GLU A 767 -4.40 27.41 11.38
C GLU A 767 -5.40 28.56 11.25
N LEU A 768 -5.66 29.04 10.02
CA LEU A 768 -6.72 30.02 9.75
C LEU A 768 -8.03 29.34 9.36
N GLN A 769 -8.95 29.18 10.31
CA GLN A 769 -10.27 28.56 10.08
C GLN A 769 -11.33 29.59 9.69
N GLU A 770 -12.29 29.19 8.82
CA GLU A 770 -13.49 29.97 8.53
C GLU A 770 -14.66 29.65 9.48
N SER A 771 -15.42 30.68 9.87
CA SER A 771 -16.50 30.59 10.85
C SER A 771 -17.82 30.14 10.21
N THR A 772 -18.03 28.83 10.17
CA THR A 772 -19.27 28.19 9.68
C THR A 772 -20.52 28.59 10.49
N LYS A 773 -20.36 29.03 11.74
CA LYS A 773 -21.46 29.29 12.70
C LYS A 773 -22.18 30.61 12.45
N ARG A 774 -23.09 30.64 11.46
CA ARG A 774 -24.05 31.75 11.20
C ARG A 774 -24.76 32.29 12.46
N GLN A 775 -24.99 31.45 13.48
CA GLN A 775 -25.60 31.86 14.76
C GLN A 775 -24.76 32.90 15.54
N MET A 776 -23.44 32.90 15.40
CA MET A 776 -22.56 33.90 16.04
C MET A 776 -22.83 35.30 15.49
N HIS A 777 -23.04 35.44 14.17
CA HIS A 777 -23.40 36.72 13.55
C HIS A 777 -24.76 37.26 14.03
N ALA A 778 -25.71 36.39 14.37
CA ALA A 778 -27.00 36.81 14.93
C ALA A 778 -26.83 37.38 16.36
N ARG A 779 -26.27 36.59 17.28
CA ARG A 779 -26.02 37.04 18.68
C ARG A 779 -25.07 38.23 18.77
N ALA A 780 -24.12 38.38 17.83
CA ALA A 780 -23.26 39.56 17.75
C ALA A 780 -24.02 40.82 17.28
N ARG A 781 -24.90 40.71 16.27
CA ARG A 781 -25.78 41.81 15.84
C ARG A 781 -26.76 42.25 16.91
N GLU A 782 -27.25 41.30 17.69
CA GLU A 782 -28.17 41.53 18.80
C GLU A 782 -27.48 42.32 19.92
N ARG A 783 -26.36 41.82 20.44
CA ARG A 783 -25.56 42.53 21.46
C ARG A 783 -25.01 43.88 20.99
N ALA A 784 -24.77 44.06 19.69
CA ALA A 784 -24.36 45.33 19.10
C ALA A 784 -25.50 46.37 18.96
N ARG A 785 -26.77 46.00 19.21
CA ARG A 785 -27.86 46.97 19.41
C ARG A 785 -27.91 47.53 20.83
N ASP A 786 -27.55 46.70 21.81
CA ASP A 786 -27.72 47.03 23.23
C ASP A 786 -26.44 47.64 23.85
N GLY A 787 -25.26 47.38 23.27
CA GLY A 787 -23.99 47.93 23.70
C GLY A 787 -23.49 49.10 22.84
N ALA A 788 -23.10 50.21 23.47
CA ALA A 788 -22.53 51.40 22.80
C ALA A 788 -21.08 51.23 22.30
N THR A 789 -20.73 50.04 21.81
CA THR A 789 -19.48 49.74 21.10
C THR A 789 -19.74 49.78 19.60
N GLY A 790 -19.04 50.64 18.86
CA GLY A 790 -19.26 50.85 17.43
C GLY A 790 -19.10 49.59 16.58
N GLU A 791 -19.69 49.60 15.38
CA GLU A 791 -19.83 48.43 14.49
C GLU A 791 -18.53 47.62 14.34
N LEU A 792 -18.51 46.44 14.97
CA LEU A 792 -17.39 45.51 14.89
C LEU A 792 -17.32 44.95 13.47
N GLN A 793 -16.22 45.26 12.77
CA GLN A 793 -15.93 44.76 11.44
C GLN A 793 -15.95 43.22 11.43
N THR A 794 -16.96 42.64 10.77
CA THR A 794 -17.25 41.21 10.80
C THR A 794 -16.30 40.42 9.91
N GLY A 795 -15.15 40.02 10.45
CA GLY A 795 -14.30 38.99 9.84
C GLY A 795 -14.97 37.62 9.90
N SER A 796 -14.82 36.83 8.84
CA SER A 796 -15.37 35.48 8.71
C SER A 796 -14.38 34.37 9.13
N SER A 797 -13.20 34.70 9.62
CA SER A 797 -12.14 33.74 9.98
C SER A 797 -11.45 34.07 11.31
N TYR A 798 -10.79 33.08 11.90
CA TYR A 798 -10.01 33.18 13.15
C TYR A 798 -8.81 32.24 13.12
N LEU A 799 -7.78 32.55 13.91
CA LEU A 799 -6.65 31.65 14.17
C LEU A 799 -6.99 30.65 15.28
N LEU A 800 -6.82 29.37 15.01
CA LEU A 800 -6.74 28.30 15.99
C LEU A 800 -5.26 27.99 16.27
N THR A 801 -4.84 27.82 17.53
CA THR A 801 -3.51 27.26 17.82
C THR A 801 -3.51 25.76 17.55
N VAL A 802 -2.52 25.28 16.79
CA VAL A 802 -2.37 23.86 16.43
C VAL A 802 -1.23 23.18 17.21
N GLY A 803 -0.22 23.96 17.63
CA GLY A 803 0.88 23.49 18.47
C GLY A 803 2.08 24.43 18.44
N ARG A 804 3.24 23.94 18.89
CA ARG A 804 4.54 24.61 18.77
C ARG A 804 5.49 23.75 17.97
N THR A 805 6.05 24.25 16.87
CA THR A 805 6.92 23.47 15.97
C THR A 805 8.34 24.03 15.91
N LYS A 806 9.33 23.13 15.77
CA LYS A 806 10.73 23.44 15.44
C LYS A 806 11.05 23.27 13.95
N ASN A 807 10.10 22.79 13.13
CA ASN A 807 10.33 22.54 11.70
C ASN A 807 9.34 23.27 10.78
N PRO A 808 9.37 24.62 10.71
CA PRO A 808 8.54 25.40 9.78
C PRO A 808 9.08 25.41 8.34
N PHE A 809 9.80 24.37 7.93
CA PHE A 809 10.38 24.16 6.59
C PHE A 809 10.17 22.71 6.13
N ALA A 810 9.11 22.07 6.62
CA ALA A 810 8.83 20.68 6.34
C ALA A 810 8.24 20.46 4.93
N SER A 811 8.37 19.23 4.42
CA SER A 811 7.94 18.84 3.07
C SER A 811 6.41 18.83 2.92
N SER A 812 5.70 18.35 3.93
CA SER A 812 4.24 18.26 3.97
C SER A 812 3.67 18.85 5.27
N GLU A 813 2.35 19.03 5.30
CA GLU A 813 1.60 19.33 6.52
C GLU A 813 1.87 18.30 7.63
N GLN A 814 1.86 17.00 7.30
CA GLN A 814 2.10 15.92 8.27
C GLN A 814 3.47 16.06 8.94
N ASP A 815 4.50 16.47 8.19
CA ASP A 815 5.85 16.68 8.72
C ASP A 815 5.94 17.90 9.66
N VAL A 816 5.15 18.97 9.42
CA VAL A 816 5.07 20.13 10.32
C VAL A 816 4.38 19.74 11.63
N LEU A 817 3.29 18.97 11.54
CA LEU A 817 2.46 18.54 12.65
C LEU A 817 3.10 17.44 13.50
N ALA A 818 3.87 16.53 12.90
CA ALA A 818 4.70 15.56 13.60
C ALA A 818 5.94 16.20 14.26
N ALA A 819 6.34 17.38 13.80
CA ALA A 819 7.37 18.21 14.42
C ALA A 819 6.82 19.21 15.46
N CYS A 820 5.52 19.16 15.78
CA CYS A 820 4.97 19.84 16.95
C CYS A 820 5.41 19.13 18.24
N VAL A 821 5.63 19.88 19.32
CA VAL A 821 5.87 19.28 20.64
C VAL A 821 4.59 18.69 21.19
N VAL A 822 4.75 17.53 21.81
CA VAL A 822 3.73 16.71 22.42
C VAL A 822 4.02 16.63 23.92
N ASP A 823 2.99 16.62 24.76
CA ASP A 823 3.10 16.45 26.21
C ASP A 823 3.16 14.95 26.64
N ASP A 824 3.23 14.72 27.95
CA ASP A 824 3.34 13.37 28.53
C ASP A 824 2.07 12.50 28.33
N GLU A 825 0.94 13.10 27.94
CA GLU A 825 -0.33 12.41 27.67
C GLU A 825 -0.49 12.05 26.17
N GLY A 826 0.33 12.64 25.30
CA GLY A 826 0.28 12.42 23.85
C GLY A 826 -0.41 13.55 23.06
N GLU A 827 -0.77 14.65 23.71
CA GLU A 827 -1.45 15.79 23.10
C GLU A 827 -0.51 16.94 22.71
N ARG A 828 -0.93 17.79 21.77
CA ARG A 828 -0.05 18.87 21.24
C ARG A 828 0.01 20.05 22.19
N VAL A 829 1.23 20.47 22.55
CA VAL A 829 1.47 21.65 23.40
C VAL A 829 1.02 22.92 22.68
N THR A 830 -0.11 23.48 23.12
CA THR A 830 -0.71 24.70 22.55
C THR A 830 -0.40 25.97 23.35
N PHE A 831 -0.21 27.07 22.63
CA PHE A 831 -0.17 28.42 23.19
C PHE A 831 -1.57 28.93 23.59
N ASP A 832 -1.70 29.37 24.85
CA ASP A 832 -2.87 30.08 25.37
C ASP A 832 -2.60 31.60 25.47
N PRO A 833 -3.47 32.47 24.91
CA PRO A 833 -3.35 33.93 24.99
C PRO A 833 -4.24 34.53 26.07
N SER A 834 -3.98 34.17 27.33
CA SER A 834 -4.70 34.63 28.53
C SER A 834 -4.65 36.16 28.71
#